data_AF-A0A3D1JVU4-F1
#
_entry.id   AF-A0A3D1JVU4-F1
#
_cell.length_a   1.000
_cell.length_b   1.000
_cell.length_c   1.000
_cell.angle_alpha   90.00
_cell.angle_beta   90.00
_cell.angle_gamma   90.00
#
_symmetry.space_group_name_H-M   'P 1'
#
loop_
_entity.id
_entity.type
_entity.pdbx_description
1 polymer ?
#
loop_
_entity_poly.entity_id
_entity_poly.type
_entity_poly.pdbx_seq_one_letter_code
_entity_poly.pdbx_strand_id
1 'polypeptide(L)'
;MRKLVTVLMIVLPLLFLVAVFAITGAAAIGVDIHANKLVITNKGTNGIFHLDISGYDERPLYLDDLGVEVRPVKAKDKTFKTVITDAEGNPTDIVGLSDDGKFLLEGVGVAKITCTSTDGGYSDSVLFNVTSSGALELGVQVTDAFSGEVELLKNADGAYYASVPAGTYFVSGIVYPAGVAGASVEYSSSDDDAAFVNGVSGEILARFSGKTTITLSVDGARGKITETLILNVEKPESVVVNGSKNLTIAVPKDSDRTVLYVEMPSAESYPSADDVGFFGTGVENFETESLGGGKYKITVYLSDDAGEEDLDCQLALGSVVKNATLTFSEYVFELSSSLPVSPSGEIAALYGTPLTLSIAAKPYDKNILYRAELTDDSLAEISVSDGYLTVRALKIGVATLIVTPYVLTESGEKTYPAVERNIFVTPHYTSLIFEESASTYGLKGNLAVASMRFDGDTAVKEPYKTGLVAKAKNYDEADFADLTFTSSNGAIASVSPLGLMDVKATGNVTITVKWKYGDLFGLKAVSYVYTAVDGVWAETYEDLMNASKERLKTVLKNDVDVGKKLFDDTGKALYDDATMQAILESETSLLPTTADWTYYKNRGLAQPNVRYAVEFTNDVFGNGYTLSADNITNMTDSTGNLRSYALFRGPLNFVAVSHNEMGASVKAQDNVVFLVRTNGVVIDNVTLLGCNDETLEDGSGLNLTLLNNVGTTLEIMSDATVTDSYVRNGRTVVRAFGRYGVNQDDSVNVEQEKINVKIEGCLLQNAREFILKIGTNRAVRATDYSSFDKTFAPRLTNASGEAYTAANSPLCDEYLNDDYFVSNYDLTDVVLKDSVLKNSGLFTIGMESHFAGGMLVGETFKQFDGWKNLAATSYPAVLHMVGNVVLDDWKPLSNVDSSTLIETNNNLAAETSFLNLNIRAMLESLKKSDEKYKNIIAERSDGQKYVHGGIAFYGGGYNYSMVDFSEYTFEQMKQYTINLSVLNRPDNDQSLQQQGQMLPYAAGGEDFRFIMFDATSAYGNGGAGQN
;
A
#
# COMPACT_ATOMS: atom_id res chain seq x y z
N MET A 1 11.01 80.34 0.25
CA MET A 1 10.98 79.34 -0.84
C MET A 1 12.28 78.54 -1.00
N ARG A 2 13.47 79.15 -1.11
CA ARG A 2 14.74 78.40 -1.30
C ARG A 2 15.12 77.39 -0.20
N LYS A 3 14.80 77.62 1.09
CA LYS A 3 15.12 76.67 2.17
C LYS A 3 14.17 75.46 2.28
N LEU A 4 12.92 75.58 1.82
CA LEU A 4 11.96 74.46 1.80
C LEU A 4 12.21 73.50 0.62
N VAL A 5 12.64 74.03 -0.53
CA VAL A 5 12.96 73.21 -1.71
C VAL A 5 14.24 72.38 -1.51
N THR A 6 15.25 72.90 -0.81
CA THR A 6 16.48 72.15 -0.50
C THR A 6 16.28 71.05 0.55
N VAL A 7 15.42 71.28 1.56
CA VAL A 7 15.05 70.22 2.51
C VAL A 7 14.21 69.16 1.82
N LEU A 8 13.27 69.53 0.95
CA LEU A 8 12.49 68.56 0.18
C LEU A 8 13.36 67.73 -0.80
N MET A 9 14.36 68.36 -1.46
CA MET A 9 15.29 67.68 -2.36
C MET A 9 16.32 66.77 -1.66
N ILE A 10 16.55 66.94 -0.36
CA ILE A 10 17.41 66.05 0.42
C ILE A 10 16.57 64.95 1.08
N VAL A 11 15.38 65.30 1.56
CA VAL A 11 14.48 64.38 2.28
C VAL A 11 13.76 63.43 1.33
N LEU A 12 13.37 63.83 0.10
CA LEU A 12 12.71 62.91 -0.84
C LEU A 12 13.63 61.78 -1.32
N PRO A 13 14.89 62.02 -1.74
CA PRO A 13 15.82 60.95 -2.08
C PRO A 13 16.22 60.12 -0.87
N LEU A 14 16.25 60.69 0.34
CA LEU A 14 16.50 59.93 1.57
C LEU A 14 15.29 59.07 1.99
N LEU A 15 14.06 59.55 1.77
CA LEU A 15 12.83 58.76 1.95
C LEU A 15 12.66 57.71 0.85
N PHE A 16 13.05 58.01 -0.39
CA PHE A 16 13.14 57.01 -1.46
C PHE A 16 14.28 56.03 -1.20
N LEU A 17 15.42 56.47 -0.67
CA LEU A 17 16.50 55.59 -0.20
C LEU A 17 15.99 54.70 0.92
N VAL A 18 15.35 55.24 1.96
CA VAL A 18 14.84 54.46 3.09
C VAL A 18 13.67 53.56 2.68
N ALA A 19 12.85 53.94 1.70
CA ALA A 19 11.81 53.09 1.13
C ALA A 19 12.35 52.02 0.16
N VAL A 20 13.45 52.29 -0.55
CA VAL A 20 14.15 51.32 -1.43
C VAL A 20 15.06 50.40 -0.61
N PHE A 21 15.63 50.89 0.50
CA PHE A 21 16.47 50.14 1.45
C PHE A 21 15.67 49.39 2.52
N ALA A 22 14.40 49.74 2.73
CA ALA A 22 13.46 48.90 3.49
C ALA A 22 12.92 47.71 2.67
N ILE A 23 13.22 47.62 1.37
CA ILE A 23 12.74 46.56 0.46
C ILE A 23 13.82 45.51 0.12
N THR A 24 15.06 45.63 0.63
CA THR A 24 16.03 44.52 0.56
C THR A 24 16.01 43.70 1.84
N GLY A 25 14.84 43.16 2.19
CA GLY A 25 14.82 41.84 2.82
C GLY A 25 15.28 40.82 1.77
N ALA A 26 15.80 39.66 2.18
CA ALA A 26 16.01 38.57 1.25
C ALA A 26 14.72 38.40 0.44
N ALA A 27 14.81 38.45 -0.90
CA ALA A 27 13.63 38.25 -1.73
C ALA A 27 13.04 36.89 -1.38
N ALA A 28 11.73 36.83 -1.15
CA ALA A 28 11.05 35.58 -0.86
C ALA A 28 11.44 34.53 -1.91
N ILE A 29 11.89 33.36 -1.46
CA ILE A 29 12.26 32.26 -2.34
C ILE A 29 11.00 31.42 -2.50
N GLY A 30 10.19 31.82 -3.48
CA GLY A 30 8.96 31.12 -3.84
C GLY A 30 9.28 29.81 -4.57
N VAL A 31 8.70 28.71 -4.09
CA VAL A 31 8.65 27.43 -4.79
C VAL A 31 7.23 26.93 -4.91
N ASP A 32 7.02 25.99 -5.83
CA ASP A 32 5.72 25.38 -6.06
C ASP A 32 5.27 24.59 -4.83
N ILE A 33 3.96 24.62 -4.57
CA ILE A 33 3.34 23.79 -3.54
C ILE A 33 3.12 22.40 -4.14
N HIS A 34 3.79 21.39 -3.60
CA HIS A 34 3.57 20.00 -3.97
C HIS A 34 2.39 19.41 -3.21
N ALA A 35 1.81 18.34 -3.77
CA ALA A 35 0.90 17.52 -2.99
C ALA A 35 1.62 17.00 -1.74
N ASN A 36 0.94 17.02 -0.60
CA ASN A 36 1.43 16.49 0.67
C ASN A 36 0.49 15.44 1.27
N LYS A 37 -0.67 15.22 0.64
CA LYS A 37 -1.68 14.26 1.05
C LYS A 37 -2.65 14.00 -0.10
N LEU A 38 -3.21 12.80 -0.14
CA LEU A 38 -4.39 12.47 -0.93
C LEU A 38 -5.46 11.95 0.02
N VAL A 39 -6.70 12.38 -0.15
CA VAL A 39 -7.81 11.99 0.70
C VAL A 39 -9.00 11.57 -0.16
N ILE A 40 -9.53 10.38 0.10
CA ILE A 40 -10.86 9.99 -0.36
C ILE A 40 -11.86 10.46 0.70
N THR A 41 -12.76 11.36 0.34
CA THR A 41 -13.68 11.99 1.30
C THR A 41 -14.93 11.16 1.57
N ASN A 42 -15.35 10.31 0.61
CA ASN A 42 -16.44 9.36 0.78
C ASN A 42 -15.89 7.93 0.84
N LYS A 43 -15.89 7.34 2.04
CA LYS A 43 -15.26 6.05 2.33
C LYS A 43 -16.24 4.94 2.72
N GLY A 44 -17.55 5.14 2.56
CA GLY A 44 -18.54 4.20 3.10
C GLY A 44 -18.38 4.03 4.62
N THR A 45 -18.71 2.84 5.14
CA THR A 45 -18.57 2.53 6.58
C THR A 45 -17.21 1.88 6.81
N ASN A 46 -16.37 2.47 7.68
CA ASN A 46 -15.01 1.98 7.99
C ASN A 46 -14.10 1.77 6.76
N GLY A 47 -14.27 2.56 5.69
CA GLY A 47 -13.50 2.37 4.45
C GLY A 47 -14.11 1.36 3.48
N ILE A 48 -15.29 0.81 3.78
CA ILE A 48 -15.93 -0.27 3.02
C ILE A 48 -17.28 0.19 2.45
N PHE A 49 -17.42 0.06 1.14
CA PHE A 49 -18.70 0.11 0.45
C PHE A 49 -19.28 -1.29 0.36
N HIS A 50 -20.50 -1.48 0.87
CA HIS A 50 -21.23 -2.72 0.72
C HIS A 50 -22.19 -2.63 -0.45
N LEU A 51 -21.88 -3.37 -1.51
CA LEU A 51 -22.59 -3.31 -2.78
C LEU A 51 -23.28 -4.65 -3.03
N ASP A 52 -24.53 -4.59 -3.45
CA ASP A 52 -25.25 -5.74 -4.01
C ASP A 52 -25.30 -5.55 -5.52
N ILE A 53 -24.71 -6.49 -6.25
CA ILE A 53 -24.72 -6.49 -7.71
C ILE A 53 -26.16 -6.61 -8.26
N SER A 54 -27.07 -7.21 -7.50
CA SER A 54 -28.49 -7.28 -7.80
C SER A 54 -29.13 -5.89 -7.64
N GLY A 55 -29.27 -5.15 -8.73
CA GLY A 55 -29.87 -3.81 -8.73
C GLY A 55 -28.85 -2.66 -8.73
N TYR A 56 -27.54 -2.95 -8.73
CA TYR A 56 -26.51 -1.92 -8.80
C TYR A 56 -26.64 -1.01 -10.04
N ASP A 57 -27.07 -1.58 -11.18
CA ASP A 57 -27.22 -0.82 -12.43
C ASP A 57 -28.29 0.28 -12.37
N GLU A 58 -29.19 0.25 -11.38
CA GLU A 58 -30.18 1.32 -11.19
C GLU A 58 -29.54 2.60 -10.61
N ARG A 59 -28.48 2.45 -9.81
CA ARG A 59 -27.76 3.54 -9.13
C ARG A 59 -26.26 3.20 -8.99
N PRO A 60 -25.50 3.24 -10.08
CA PRO A 60 -24.08 2.95 -10.02
C PRO A 60 -23.30 4.07 -9.33
N LEU A 61 -22.13 3.72 -8.80
CA LEU A 61 -21.15 4.68 -8.30
C LEU A 61 -20.17 5.05 -9.43
N TYR A 62 -19.73 6.29 -9.40
CA TYR A 62 -18.68 6.83 -10.26
C TYR A 62 -17.44 7.13 -9.44
N LEU A 63 -16.28 7.21 -10.09
CA LEU A 63 -15.01 7.61 -9.45
C LEU A 63 -15.14 8.96 -8.72
N ASP A 64 -15.89 9.90 -9.32
CA ASP A 64 -16.15 11.22 -8.72
C ASP A 64 -16.96 11.13 -7.41
N ASP A 65 -17.78 10.09 -7.24
CA ASP A 65 -18.56 9.88 -6.00
C ASP A 65 -17.67 9.53 -4.79
N LEU A 66 -16.43 9.10 -5.03
CA LEU A 66 -15.44 8.91 -3.96
C LEU A 66 -14.94 10.24 -3.38
N GLY A 67 -15.04 11.34 -4.15
CA GLY A 67 -14.57 12.65 -3.75
C GLY A 67 -13.08 12.67 -3.44
N VAL A 68 -12.25 12.31 -4.42
CA VAL A 68 -10.78 12.27 -4.29
C VAL A 68 -10.21 13.69 -4.30
N GLU A 69 -9.50 14.05 -3.22
CA GLU A 69 -8.87 15.35 -3.05
C GLU A 69 -7.35 15.21 -2.89
N VAL A 70 -6.59 15.80 -3.82
CA VAL A 70 -5.15 16.04 -3.64
C VAL A 70 -4.97 17.33 -2.85
N ARG A 71 -4.23 17.26 -1.74
CA ARG A 71 -4.00 18.36 -0.80
C ARG A 71 -2.52 18.77 -0.77
N PRO A 72 -2.23 20.05 -0.43
CA PRO A 72 -3.20 21.12 -0.15
C PRO A 72 -3.94 21.55 -1.42
N VAL A 73 -5.07 22.25 -1.28
CA VAL A 73 -5.90 22.68 -2.43
C VAL A 73 -5.12 23.52 -3.43
N LYS A 74 -4.02 24.17 -3.01
CA LYS A 74 -3.14 24.96 -3.88
C LYS A 74 -2.01 24.15 -4.55
N ALA A 75 -1.96 22.83 -4.35
CA ALA A 75 -0.95 21.98 -4.98
C ALA A 75 -0.91 22.21 -6.50
N LYS A 76 0.31 22.28 -7.05
CA LYS A 76 0.54 22.56 -8.47
C LYS A 76 -0.02 21.46 -9.37
N ASP A 77 0.22 20.21 -9.00
CA ASP A 77 -0.37 19.04 -9.64
C ASP A 77 -1.39 18.41 -8.70
N LYS A 78 -2.63 18.29 -9.18
CA LYS A 78 -3.76 17.71 -8.45
C LYS A 78 -4.27 16.44 -9.13
N THR A 79 -3.56 15.97 -10.14
CA THR A 79 -3.92 14.74 -10.83
C THR A 79 -3.55 13.53 -9.96
N PHE A 80 -4.25 12.43 -10.18
CA PHE A 80 -4.02 11.17 -9.51
C PHE A 80 -4.24 10.01 -10.48
N LYS A 81 -3.70 8.84 -10.12
CA LYS A 81 -3.93 7.58 -10.80
C LYS A 81 -4.79 6.68 -9.91
N THR A 82 -5.63 5.87 -10.53
CA THR A 82 -6.47 4.90 -9.83
C THR A 82 -6.06 3.49 -10.24
N VAL A 83 -5.90 2.61 -9.26
CA VAL A 83 -5.60 1.19 -9.45
C VAL A 83 -6.65 0.38 -8.71
N ILE A 84 -7.16 -0.67 -9.36
CA ILE A 84 -8.16 -1.59 -8.80
C ILE A 84 -7.53 -2.98 -8.69
N THR A 85 -7.56 -3.54 -7.49
CA THR A 85 -7.01 -4.87 -7.15
C THR A 85 -8.02 -5.65 -6.31
N ASP A 86 -7.74 -6.92 -6.00
CA ASP A 86 -8.38 -7.60 -4.87
C ASP A 86 -7.90 -6.98 -3.54
N ALA A 87 -8.42 -7.50 -2.42
CA ALA A 87 -8.05 -7.02 -1.08
C ALA A 87 -6.55 -7.24 -0.76
N GLU A 88 -5.94 -8.24 -1.37
CA GLU A 88 -4.54 -8.63 -1.19
C GLU A 88 -3.57 -7.89 -2.14
N GLY A 89 -4.07 -7.07 -3.07
CA GLY A 89 -3.27 -6.26 -4.00
C GLY A 89 -2.98 -6.91 -5.36
N ASN A 90 -3.62 -8.03 -5.71
CA ASN A 90 -3.48 -8.68 -7.02
C ASN A 90 -4.52 -8.17 -8.03
N PRO A 91 -4.29 -8.31 -9.35
CA PRO A 91 -5.30 -8.01 -10.36
C PRO A 91 -6.62 -8.75 -10.08
N THR A 92 -7.74 -8.07 -10.28
CA THR A 92 -9.08 -8.59 -10.00
C THR A 92 -10.04 -8.35 -11.17
N ASP A 93 -11.04 -9.21 -11.29
CA ASP A 93 -12.20 -9.13 -12.19
C ASP A 93 -13.51 -8.84 -11.43
N ILE A 94 -13.43 -8.49 -10.14
CA ILE A 94 -14.62 -8.21 -9.31
C ILE A 94 -15.21 -6.84 -9.67
N VAL A 95 -14.35 -5.83 -9.83
CA VAL A 95 -14.72 -4.44 -10.14
C VAL A 95 -13.88 -3.92 -11.30
N GLY A 96 -14.55 -3.38 -12.33
CA GLY A 96 -13.94 -2.63 -13.41
C GLY A 96 -14.21 -1.12 -13.31
N LEU A 97 -13.47 -0.33 -14.08
CA LEU A 97 -13.70 1.11 -14.27
C LEU A 97 -13.82 1.41 -15.76
N SER A 98 -14.94 1.98 -16.17
CA SER A 98 -15.17 2.37 -17.56
C SER A 98 -14.65 3.79 -17.86
N ASP A 99 -14.53 4.13 -19.15
CA ASP A 99 -13.96 5.40 -19.62
C ASP A 99 -14.69 6.66 -19.10
N ASP A 100 -15.98 6.55 -18.78
CA ASP A 100 -16.79 7.64 -18.21
C ASP A 100 -16.70 7.73 -16.68
N GLY A 101 -15.87 6.90 -16.05
CA GLY A 101 -15.66 6.85 -14.61
C GLY A 101 -16.68 6.00 -13.85
N LYS A 102 -17.64 5.32 -14.51
CA LYS A 102 -18.56 4.38 -13.86
C LYS A 102 -17.82 3.12 -13.40
N PHE A 103 -18.02 2.72 -12.14
CA PHE A 103 -17.60 1.41 -11.65
C PHE A 103 -18.53 0.31 -12.19
N LEU A 104 -17.96 -0.79 -12.66
CA LEU A 104 -18.67 -1.96 -13.16
C LEU A 104 -18.48 -3.10 -12.16
N LEU A 105 -19.57 -3.68 -11.66
CA LEU A 105 -19.52 -4.87 -10.80
C LEU A 105 -19.64 -6.10 -11.70
N GLU A 106 -18.56 -6.87 -11.82
CA GLU A 106 -18.43 -8.00 -12.75
C GLU A 106 -18.40 -9.36 -12.02
N GLY A 107 -18.05 -9.37 -10.73
CA GLY A 107 -18.06 -10.56 -9.88
C GLY A 107 -18.40 -10.25 -8.42
N VAL A 108 -18.40 -11.27 -7.57
CA VAL A 108 -18.52 -11.11 -6.11
C VAL A 108 -17.19 -11.29 -5.39
N GLY A 109 -17.03 -10.60 -4.26
CA GLY A 109 -15.82 -10.62 -3.44
C GLY A 109 -15.44 -9.21 -3.01
N VAL A 110 -14.17 -9.02 -2.67
CA VAL A 110 -13.65 -7.74 -2.17
C VAL A 110 -12.63 -7.19 -3.17
N ALA A 111 -12.88 -5.98 -3.67
CA ALA A 111 -11.93 -5.23 -4.48
C ALA A 111 -11.42 -4.02 -3.69
N LYS A 112 -10.14 -3.68 -3.86
CA LYS A 112 -9.51 -2.47 -3.33
C LYS A 112 -9.33 -1.45 -4.44
N ILE A 113 -9.82 -0.24 -4.21
CA ILE A 113 -9.64 0.91 -5.11
C ILE A 113 -8.64 1.82 -4.44
N THR A 114 -7.46 1.99 -5.05
CA THR A 114 -6.39 2.86 -4.54
C THR A 114 -6.21 4.04 -5.48
N CYS A 115 -6.26 5.26 -4.94
CA CYS A 115 -5.93 6.48 -5.66
C CYS A 115 -4.59 7.00 -5.17
N THR A 116 -3.68 7.33 -6.08
CA THR A 116 -2.32 7.80 -5.77
C THR A 116 -2.05 9.12 -6.50
N SER A 117 -1.60 10.15 -5.78
CA SER A 117 -1.28 11.45 -6.37
C SER A 117 -0.10 11.32 -7.34
N THR A 118 -0.19 11.97 -8.50
CA THR A 118 0.89 11.95 -9.50
C THR A 118 2.15 12.63 -8.95
N ASP A 119 1.96 13.70 -8.17
CA ASP A 119 3.02 14.39 -7.44
C ASP A 119 3.05 13.91 -5.99
N GLY A 120 4.23 13.53 -5.49
CA GLY A 120 4.45 13.12 -4.11
C GLY A 120 4.08 11.68 -3.74
N GLY A 121 3.29 10.96 -4.55
CA GLY A 121 3.00 9.53 -4.34
C GLY A 121 2.08 9.22 -3.15
N TYR A 122 1.30 10.19 -2.67
CA TYR A 122 0.37 10.01 -1.58
C TYR A 122 -0.83 9.18 -2.03
N SER A 123 -1.14 8.13 -1.28
CA SER A 123 -2.21 7.21 -1.64
C SER A 123 -3.29 7.16 -0.59
N ASP A 124 -4.52 6.95 -1.03
CA ASP A 124 -5.65 6.61 -0.17
C ASP A 124 -6.51 5.55 -0.87
N SER A 125 -7.26 4.76 -0.09
CA SER A 125 -8.04 3.66 -0.64
C SER A 125 -9.39 3.44 0.03
N VAL A 126 -10.22 2.67 -0.65
CA VAL A 126 -11.50 2.12 -0.16
C VAL A 126 -11.64 0.68 -0.63
N LEU A 127 -12.47 -0.10 0.08
CA LEU A 127 -12.84 -1.46 -0.32
C LEU A 127 -14.27 -1.48 -0.85
N PHE A 128 -14.47 -2.16 -1.97
CA PHE A 128 -15.79 -2.54 -2.47
C PHE A 128 -16.03 -4.00 -2.09
N ASN A 129 -16.91 -4.21 -1.12
CA ASN A 129 -17.42 -5.52 -0.76
C ASN A 129 -18.66 -5.81 -1.61
N VAL A 130 -18.46 -6.55 -2.70
CA VAL A 130 -19.47 -6.89 -3.68
C VAL A 130 -20.08 -8.24 -3.34
N THR A 131 -21.38 -8.24 -3.08
CA THR A 131 -22.19 -9.43 -2.79
C THR A 131 -23.31 -9.56 -3.82
N SER A 132 -24.00 -10.70 -3.84
CA SER A 132 -25.21 -10.85 -4.62
C SER A 132 -26.35 -11.42 -3.79
N SER A 133 -27.53 -10.80 -3.90
CA SER A 133 -28.77 -11.36 -3.36
C SER A 133 -29.45 -12.40 -4.27
N GLY A 134 -28.98 -12.61 -5.50
CA GLY A 134 -29.54 -13.56 -6.46
C GLY A 134 -28.46 -14.33 -7.22
N ALA A 135 -28.85 -15.36 -7.98
CA ALA A 135 -27.89 -16.07 -8.83
C ALA A 135 -27.39 -15.17 -9.97
N LEU A 136 -26.09 -15.20 -10.25
CA LEU A 136 -25.47 -14.48 -11.36
C LEU A 136 -25.24 -15.38 -12.55
N GLU A 137 -24.80 -16.60 -12.28
CA GLU A 137 -24.54 -17.62 -13.29
C GLU A 137 -25.06 -18.98 -12.84
N LEU A 138 -25.34 -19.82 -13.83
CA LEU A 138 -25.72 -21.21 -13.65
C LEU A 138 -24.80 -22.05 -14.54
N GLY A 139 -24.08 -22.99 -13.94
CA GLY A 139 -23.34 -24.04 -14.64
C GLY A 139 -24.12 -25.35 -14.64
N VAL A 140 -23.70 -26.30 -15.49
CA VAL A 140 -24.28 -27.64 -15.57
C VAL A 140 -23.19 -28.67 -15.27
N GLN A 141 -23.50 -29.62 -14.39
CA GLN A 141 -22.69 -30.81 -14.13
C GLN A 141 -23.56 -32.06 -14.31
N VAL A 142 -22.99 -33.14 -14.84
CA VAL A 142 -23.69 -34.43 -14.98
C VAL A 142 -22.81 -35.55 -14.43
N THR A 143 -23.40 -36.42 -13.61
CA THR A 143 -22.76 -37.62 -13.08
C THR A 143 -23.57 -38.87 -13.43
N ASP A 144 -22.89 -40.03 -13.51
CA ASP A 144 -23.55 -41.32 -13.65
C ASP A 144 -24.02 -41.90 -12.31
N ALA A 145 -24.73 -43.03 -12.36
CA ALA A 145 -25.24 -43.73 -11.17
C ALA A 145 -24.16 -44.20 -10.16
N PHE A 146 -22.88 -44.21 -10.55
CA PHE A 146 -21.74 -44.59 -9.73
C PHE A 146 -20.86 -43.39 -9.34
N SER A 147 -21.38 -42.16 -9.50
CA SER A 147 -20.67 -40.90 -9.21
C SER A 147 -19.48 -40.61 -10.13
N GLY A 148 -19.39 -41.24 -11.31
CA GLY A 148 -18.46 -40.86 -12.36
C GLY A 148 -18.94 -39.59 -13.07
N GLU A 149 -18.06 -38.59 -13.24
CA GLU A 149 -18.41 -37.40 -14.04
C GLU A 149 -18.58 -37.76 -15.51
N VAL A 150 -19.67 -37.26 -16.10
CA VAL A 150 -19.92 -37.35 -17.54
C VAL A 150 -19.28 -36.14 -18.22
N GLU A 151 -18.47 -36.38 -19.25
CA GLU A 151 -17.85 -35.31 -20.02
C GLU A 151 -18.91 -34.48 -20.76
N LEU A 152 -18.86 -33.15 -20.57
CA LEU A 152 -19.75 -32.20 -21.22
C LEU A 152 -18.98 -31.39 -22.27
N LEU A 153 -19.54 -31.29 -23.47
CA LEU A 153 -19.08 -30.38 -24.51
C LEU A 153 -20.01 -29.17 -24.58
N LYS A 154 -19.47 -27.97 -24.80
CA LYS A 154 -20.28 -26.77 -25.06
C LYS A 154 -20.33 -26.52 -26.56
N ASN A 155 -21.52 -26.49 -27.15
CA ASN A 155 -21.68 -26.25 -28.58
C ASN A 155 -21.55 -24.75 -28.92
N ALA A 156 -21.57 -24.41 -30.22
CA ALA A 156 -21.43 -23.02 -30.69
C ALA A 156 -22.57 -22.09 -30.22
N ASP A 157 -23.72 -22.66 -29.87
CA ASP A 157 -24.89 -21.94 -29.35
C ASP A 157 -24.86 -21.81 -27.82
N GLY A 158 -23.79 -22.29 -27.16
CA GLY A 158 -23.61 -22.23 -25.72
C GLY A 158 -24.31 -23.34 -24.91
N ALA A 159 -25.03 -24.26 -25.55
CA ALA A 159 -25.69 -25.37 -24.84
C ALA A 159 -24.69 -26.49 -24.50
N TYR A 160 -24.88 -27.10 -23.32
CA TYR A 160 -24.14 -28.27 -22.90
C TYR A 160 -24.62 -29.51 -23.67
N TYR A 161 -23.70 -30.40 -24.01
CA TYR A 161 -23.96 -31.62 -24.76
C TYR A 161 -23.27 -32.81 -24.10
N ALA A 162 -24.03 -33.88 -23.86
CA ALA A 162 -23.54 -35.15 -23.35
C ALA A 162 -24.00 -36.29 -24.26
N SER A 163 -23.09 -37.22 -24.60
CA SER A 163 -23.45 -38.49 -25.24
C SER A 163 -23.32 -39.59 -24.20
N VAL A 164 -24.42 -40.26 -23.90
CA VAL A 164 -24.48 -41.28 -22.85
C VAL A 164 -25.26 -42.50 -23.31
N PRO A 165 -24.96 -43.71 -22.84
CA PRO A 165 -25.87 -44.83 -23.01
C PRO A 165 -27.19 -44.57 -22.26
N ALA A 166 -28.22 -45.37 -22.55
CA ALA A 166 -29.44 -45.35 -21.75
C ALA A 166 -29.14 -45.80 -20.30
N GLY A 167 -29.84 -45.25 -19.31
CA GLY A 167 -29.55 -45.48 -17.89
C GLY A 167 -29.92 -44.31 -16.98
N THR A 168 -29.41 -44.35 -15.74
CA THR A 168 -29.64 -43.31 -14.72
C THR A 168 -28.45 -42.37 -14.62
N TYR A 169 -28.72 -41.07 -14.60
CA TYR A 169 -27.76 -39.99 -14.46
C TYR A 169 -28.29 -38.95 -13.47
N PHE A 170 -27.43 -38.06 -13.00
CA PHE A 170 -27.82 -36.92 -12.19
C PHE A 170 -27.30 -35.65 -12.84
N VAL A 171 -28.18 -34.71 -13.12
CA VAL A 171 -27.82 -33.36 -13.52
C VAL A 171 -27.90 -32.44 -12.32
N SER A 172 -26.91 -31.57 -12.15
CA SER A 172 -26.87 -30.58 -11.08
C SER A 172 -26.54 -29.20 -11.65
N GLY A 173 -27.29 -28.20 -11.20
CA GLY A 173 -27.00 -26.80 -11.49
C GLY A 173 -25.97 -26.23 -10.51
N ILE A 174 -24.86 -25.71 -11.03
CA ILE A 174 -23.83 -25.04 -10.21
C ILE A 174 -24.17 -23.54 -10.19
N VAL A 175 -24.75 -23.07 -9.09
CA VAL A 175 -25.13 -21.66 -8.95
C VAL A 175 -23.95 -20.82 -8.47
N TYR A 176 -23.68 -19.69 -9.15
CA TYR A 176 -22.71 -18.70 -8.71
C TYR A 176 -23.41 -17.40 -8.27
N PRO A 177 -23.01 -16.80 -7.13
CA PRO A 177 -22.11 -17.36 -6.13
C PRO A 177 -22.71 -18.56 -5.40
N ALA A 178 -21.86 -19.43 -4.86
CA ALA A 178 -22.32 -20.56 -4.06
C ALA A 178 -23.00 -20.05 -2.77
N GLY A 179 -24.16 -20.59 -2.42
CA GLY A 179 -24.89 -20.20 -1.21
C GLY A 179 -25.86 -19.02 -1.35
N VAL A 180 -26.17 -18.56 -2.57
CA VAL A 180 -27.26 -17.59 -2.80
C VAL A 180 -28.53 -18.04 -2.09
N ALA A 181 -29.08 -17.15 -1.26
CA ALA A 181 -30.23 -17.45 -0.42
C ALA A 181 -31.47 -17.80 -1.26
N GLY A 182 -32.03 -18.99 -1.06
CA GLY A 182 -33.25 -19.43 -1.75
C GLY A 182 -33.06 -19.80 -3.22
N ALA A 183 -31.82 -19.85 -3.73
CA ALA A 183 -31.56 -20.37 -5.07
C ALA A 183 -31.95 -21.85 -5.14
N SER A 184 -32.92 -22.16 -5.99
CA SER A 184 -33.34 -23.53 -6.29
C SER A 184 -33.30 -23.72 -7.80
N VAL A 185 -32.61 -24.77 -8.23
CA VAL A 185 -32.51 -25.11 -9.64
C VAL A 185 -33.68 -26.02 -9.97
N GLU A 186 -34.55 -25.58 -10.87
CA GLU A 186 -35.65 -26.35 -11.42
C GLU A 186 -35.17 -27.07 -12.68
N TYR A 187 -35.58 -28.34 -12.84
CA TYR A 187 -35.26 -29.15 -14.01
C TYR A 187 -36.53 -29.47 -14.80
N SER A 188 -36.43 -29.50 -16.13
CA SER A 188 -37.53 -29.96 -16.99
C SER A 188 -36.99 -30.65 -18.23
N SER A 189 -37.72 -31.65 -18.72
CA SER A 189 -37.40 -32.35 -19.95
C SER A 189 -38.30 -31.88 -21.10
N SER A 190 -37.73 -31.82 -22.31
CA SER A 190 -38.52 -31.60 -23.53
C SER A 190 -39.36 -32.82 -23.92
N ASP A 191 -39.01 -34.02 -23.43
CA ASP A 191 -39.68 -35.29 -23.70
C ASP A 191 -39.45 -36.27 -22.52
N ASP A 192 -40.43 -36.32 -21.61
CA ASP A 192 -40.38 -37.18 -20.41
C ASP A 192 -40.43 -38.68 -20.73
N ASP A 193 -40.97 -39.08 -21.89
CA ASP A 193 -40.97 -40.50 -22.27
C ASP A 193 -39.56 -40.91 -22.74
N ALA A 194 -38.82 -40.03 -23.42
CA ALA A 194 -37.44 -40.28 -23.86
C ALA A 194 -36.40 -40.17 -22.74
N ALA A 195 -36.41 -39.08 -21.99
CA ALA A 195 -35.59 -38.91 -20.80
C ALA A 195 -36.39 -38.14 -19.75
N PHE A 196 -36.85 -38.84 -18.73
CA PHE A 196 -37.51 -38.22 -17.60
C PHE A 196 -36.46 -37.55 -16.73
N VAL A 197 -36.68 -36.29 -16.35
CA VAL A 197 -35.90 -35.64 -15.30
C VAL A 197 -36.81 -35.36 -14.12
N ASN A 198 -36.36 -35.75 -12.94
CA ASN A 198 -37.01 -35.30 -11.73
C ASN A 198 -36.77 -33.79 -11.61
N GLY A 199 -37.86 -33.01 -11.65
CA GLY A 199 -37.80 -31.54 -11.67
C GLY A 199 -37.16 -30.90 -10.44
N VAL A 200 -36.81 -31.72 -9.45
CA VAL A 200 -36.39 -31.37 -8.10
C VAL A 200 -34.98 -31.88 -7.82
N SER A 201 -34.75 -33.20 -7.97
CA SER A 201 -33.46 -33.84 -7.65
C SER A 201 -32.46 -33.81 -8.80
N GLY A 202 -32.91 -33.47 -10.02
CA GLY A 202 -32.09 -33.58 -11.21
C GLY A 202 -31.74 -35.02 -11.60
N GLU A 203 -32.35 -36.04 -10.98
CA GLU A 203 -32.20 -37.44 -11.42
C GLU A 203 -32.82 -37.59 -12.81
N ILE A 204 -32.00 -38.02 -13.76
CA ILE A 204 -32.39 -38.32 -15.13
C ILE A 204 -32.49 -39.82 -15.29
N LEU A 205 -33.64 -40.27 -15.78
CA LEU A 205 -33.83 -41.61 -16.32
C LEU A 205 -33.87 -41.53 -17.85
N ALA A 206 -32.73 -41.80 -18.49
CA ALA A 206 -32.58 -41.85 -19.94
C ALA A 206 -33.13 -43.19 -20.46
N ARG A 207 -34.37 -43.16 -20.97
CA ARG A 207 -35.13 -44.37 -21.34
C ARG A 207 -34.92 -44.78 -22.78
N PHE A 208 -34.85 -43.80 -23.69
CA PHE A 208 -34.77 -44.03 -25.13
C PHE A 208 -33.63 -43.28 -25.80
N SER A 209 -33.06 -43.89 -26.84
CA SER A 209 -32.06 -43.28 -27.70
C SER A 209 -32.58 -42.08 -28.47
N GLY A 210 -31.71 -41.11 -28.73
CA GLY A 210 -32.07 -39.85 -29.38
C GLY A 210 -31.66 -38.65 -28.54
N LYS A 211 -32.01 -37.46 -29.03
CA LYS A 211 -31.67 -36.19 -28.36
C LYS A 211 -32.87 -35.69 -27.57
N THR A 212 -32.68 -35.50 -26.27
CA THR A 212 -33.64 -34.85 -25.38
C THR A 212 -32.98 -33.62 -24.77
N THR A 213 -33.73 -32.52 -24.66
CA THR A 213 -33.22 -31.29 -24.02
C THR A 213 -33.70 -31.25 -22.58
N ILE A 214 -32.75 -31.20 -21.65
CA ILE A 214 -33.00 -30.93 -20.24
C ILE A 214 -32.71 -29.45 -19.99
N THR A 215 -33.69 -28.73 -19.47
CA THR A 215 -33.57 -27.31 -19.15
C THR A 215 -33.41 -27.17 -17.65
N LEU A 216 -32.35 -26.47 -17.24
CA LEU A 216 -32.10 -26.07 -15.87
C LEU A 216 -32.45 -24.59 -15.74
N SER A 217 -33.11 -24.21 -14.67
CA SER A 217 -33.41 -22.80 -14.45
C SER A 217 -33.37 -22.40 -12.99
N VAL A 218 -32.91 -21.19 -12.72
CA VAL A 218 -32.82 -20.61 -11.38
C VAL A 218 -33.23 -19.14 -11.43
N ASP A 219 -33.88 -18.66 -10.38
CA ASP A 219 -34.15 -17.23 -10.25
C ASP A 219 -32.84 -16.48 -9.98
N GLY A 220 -32.46 -15.62 -10.94
CA GLY A 220 -31.24 -14.83 -10.88
C GLY A 220 -31.46 -13.39 -10.44
N ALA A 221 -30.35 -12.73 -10.12
CA ALA A 221 -30.26 -11.33 -9.72
C ALA A 221 -30.86 -10.37 -10.77
N ARG A 222 -30.81 -10.75 -12.05
CA ARG A 222 -31.26 -9.95 -13.20
C ARG A 222 -32.39 -10.62 -13.98
N GLY A 223 -33.14 -11.51 -13.32
CA GLY A 223 -34.19 -12.33 -13.91
C GLY A 223 -33.81 -13.81 -13.96
N LYS A 224 -34.70 -14.64 -14.51
CA LYS A 224 -34.52 -16.09 -14.56
C LYS A 224 -33.32 -16.46 -15.45
N ILE A 225 -32.36 -17.19 -14.90
CA ILE A 225 -31.21 -17.74 -15.62
C ILE A 225 -31.59 -19.15 -16.08
N THR A 226 -31.26 -19.50 -17.32
CA THR A 226 -31.60 -20.79 -17.90
C THR A 226 -30.41 -21.35 -18.65
N GLU A 227 -30.10 -22.61 -18.37
CA GLU A 227 -29.09 -23.40 -19.07
C GLU A 227 -29.73 -24.63 -19.69
N THR A 228 -29.14 -25.11 -20.79
CA THR A 228 -29.66 -26.29 -21.50
C THR A 228 -28.60 -27.36 -21.65
N LEU A 229 -29.01 -28.58 -21.33
CA LEU A 229 -28.28 -29.82 -21.56
C LEU A 229 -28.98 -30.62 -22.65
N ILE A 230 -28.32 -30.82 -23.78
CA ILE A 230 -28.74 -31.76 -24.81
C ILE A 230 -28.16 -33.13 -24.46
N LEU A 231 -29.02 -34.00 -23.95
CA LEU A 231 -28.69 -35.38 -23.65
C LEU A 231 -28.91 -36.23 -24.91
N ASN A 232 -27.82 -36.71 -25.51
CA ASN A 232 -27.86 -37.63 -26.63
C ASN A 232 -27.70 -39.06 -26.12
N VAL A 233 -28.82 -39.75 -25.98
CA VAL A 233 -28.84 -41.15 -25.56
C VAL A 233 -28.48 -42.02 -26.77
N GLU A 234 -27.42 -42.81 -26.63
CA GLU A 234 -26.90 -43.66 -27.70
C GLU A 234 -27.86 -44.80 -28.02
N LYS A 235 -27.95 -45.18 -29.31
CA LYS A 235 -28.78 -46.33 -29.72
C LYS A 235 -28.24 -47.59 -29.05
N PRO A 236 -29.07 -48.36 -28.33
CA PRO A 236 -28.58 -49.51 -27.61
C PRO A 236 -28.19 -50.63 -28.58
N GLU A 237 -27.11 -51.35 -28.25
CA GLU A 237 -26.64 -52.51 -29.02
C GLU A 237 -27.46 -53.79 -28.78
N SER A 238 -28.30 -53.77 -27.74
CA SER A 238 -29.18 -54.88 -27.33
C SER A 238 -30.53 -54.34 -26.88
N VAL A 239 -31.51 -55.23 -26.66
CA VAL A 239 -32.77 -54.81 -26.03
C VAL A 239 -32.47 -54.23 -24.65
N VAL A 240 -33.02 -53.06 -24.36
CA VAL A 240 -32.96 -52.41 -23.05
C VAL A 240 -34.36 -52.17 -22.51
N VAL A 241 -34.52 -52.24 -21.19
CA VAL A 241 -35.76 -51.91 -20.48
C VAL A 241 -35.45 -50.86 -19.43
N ASN A 242 -36.19 -49.76 -19.44
CA ASN A 242 -35.95 -48.57 -18.63
C ASN A 242 -34.50 -48.07 -18.75
N GLY A 243 -33.93 -48.18 -19.95
CA GLY A 243 -32.54 -47.84 -20.26
C GLY A 243 -31.49 -48.86 -19.81
N SER A 244 -31.87 -49.93 -19.10
CA SER A 244 -30.93 -50.96 -18.63
C SER A 244 -30.82 -52.13 -19.60
N LYS A 245 -29.59 -52.61 -19.88
CA LYS A 245 -29.33 -53.89 -20.55
C LYS A 245 -29.65 -55.09 -19.65
N ASN A 246 -29.66 -54.88 -18.33
CA ASN A 246 -30.06 -55.89 -17.37
C ASN A 246 -31.59 -55.91 -17.28
N LEU A 247 -32.20 -57.04 -17.60
CA LEU A 247 -33.65 -57.22 -17.64
C LEU A 247 -34.24 -57.61 -16.27
N THR A 248 -33.49 -57.37 -15.20
CA THR A 248 -34.01 -57.34 -13.84
C THR A 248 -34.61 -55.96 -13.58
N ILE A 249 -35.92 -55.91 -13.43
CA ILE A 249 -36.72 -54.70 -13.28
C ILE A 249 -37.15 -54.61 -11.83
N ALA A 250 -36.71 -53.57 -11.13
CA ALA A 250 -37.14 -53.31 -9.77
C ALA A 250 -38.60 -52.81 -9.77
N VAL A 251 -39.44 -53.46 -8.98
CA VAL A 251 -40.83 -53.09 -8.75
C VAL A 251 -41.01 -52.88 -7.24
N PRO A 252 -41.66 -51.79 -6.79
CA PRO A 252 -41.93 -51.62 -5.38
C PRO A 252 -42.79 -52.76 -4.84
N LYS A 253 -42.48 -53.21 -3.64
CA LYS A 253 -43.29 -54.22 -2.95
C LYS A 253 -44.75 -53.76 -2.82
N ASP A 254 -45.69 -54.68 -3.06
CA ASP A 254 -47.14 -54.43 -3.03
C ASP A 254 -47.67 -53.53 -4.17
N SER A 255 -46.95 -53.39 -5.27
CA SER A 255 -47.45 -52.68 -6.47
C SER A 255 -48.47 -53.53 -7.24
N ASP A 256 -49.59 -52.93 -7.64
CA ASP A 256 -50.62 -53.53 -8.49
C ASP A 256 -50.29 -53.45 -10.00
N ARG A 257 -49.31 -52.63 -10.37
CA ARG A 257 -48.81 -52.50 -11.75
C ARG A 257 -47.41 -51.90 -11.82
N THR A 258 -46.74 -52.06 -12.95
CA THR A 258 -45.47 -51.40 -13.31
C THR A 258 -45.45 -50.97 -14.78
N VAL A 259 -44.59 -50.03 -15.16
CA VAL A 259 -44.46 -49.56 -16.55
C VAL A 259 -43.04 -49.78 -17.04
N LEU A 260 -42.90 -50.39 -18.21
CA LEU A 260 -41.64 -50.75 -18.85
C LEU A 260 -41.45 -49.94 -20.14
N TYR A 261 -40.34 -49.23 -20.24
CA TYR A 261 -39.93 -48.54 -21.47
C TYR A 261 -38.89 -49.40 -22.18
N VAL A 262 -39.27 -49.98 -23.32
CA VAL A 262 -38.47 -50.99 -24.03
C VAL A 262 -37.94 -50.43 -25.33
N GLU A 263 -36.63 -50.55 -25.56
CA GLU A 263 -36.03 -50.20 -26.85
C GLU A 263 -35.23 -51.35 -27.45
N MET A 264 -35.48 -51.59 -28.73
CA MET A 264 -34.75 -52.55 -29.55
C MET A 264 -33.52 -51.92 -30.23
N PRO A 265 -32.45 -52.70 -30.46
CA PRO A 265 -31.33 -52.26 -31.28
C PRO A 265 -31.77 -51.97 -32.72
N SER A 266 -30.90 -51.36 -33.52
CA SER A 266 -31.16 -51.11 -34.94
C SER A 266 -31.53 -52.41 -35.68
N ALA A 267 -32.67 -52.41 -36.36
CA ALA A 267 -33.19 -53.56 -37.12
C ALA A 267 -33.78 -53.10 -38.47
N GLU A 268 -33.89 -54.02 -39.44
CA GLU A 268 -34.50 -53.73 -40.75
C GLU A 268 -36.01 -53.43 -40.64
N SER A 269 -36.69 -53.98 -39.63
CA SER A 269 -38.10 -53.74 -39.34
C SER A 269 -38.42 -53.99 -37.86
N TYR A 270 -39.33 -53.20 -37.29
CA TYR A 270 -39.76 -53.31 -35.89
C TYR A 270 -41.19 -53.90 -35.78
N PRO A 271 -41.49 -54.71 -34.74
CA PRO A 271 -42.83 -55.28 -34.53
C PRO A 271 -43.90 -54.21 -34.25
N SER A 272 -45.17 -54.49 -34.57
CA SER A 272 -46.30 -53.66 -34.13
C SER A 272 -46.55 -53.80 -32.63
N ALA A 273 -47.27 -52.85 -32.03
CA ALA A 273 -47.63 -52.90 -30.61
C ALA A 273 -48.35 -54.23 -30.23
N ASP A 274 -49.18 -54.76 -31.13
CA ASP A 274 -49.92 -56.01 -30.94
C ASP A 274 -49.01 -57.26 -30.87
N ASP A 275 -47.78 -57.18 -31.38
CA ASP A 275 -46.79 -58.27 -31.37
C ASP A 275 -45.76 -58.12 -30.22
N VAL A 276 -45.97 -57.15 -29.34
CA VAL A 276 -45.10 -56.85 -28.19
C VAL A 276 -45.87 -57.05 -26.89
N GLY A 277 -45.34 -57.86 -25.99
CA GLY A 277 -46.02 -58.19 -24.75
C GLY A 277 -45.08 -58.65 -23.64
N PHE A 278 -45.63 -58.71 -22.43
CA PHE A 278 -44.90 -59.10 -21.23
C PHE A 278 -45.70 -60.18 -20.49
N PHE A 279 -45.09 -61.35 -20.29
CA PHE A 279 -45.79 -62.54 -19.82
C PHE A 279 -45.04 -63.19 -18.67
N GLY A 280 -45.72 -63.67 -17.64
CA GLY A 280 -45.09 -64.37 -16.53
C GLY A 280 -46.11 -64.84 -15.50
N THR A 281 -45.70 -65.72 -14.60
CA THR A 281 -46.46 -65.98 -13.37
C THR A 281 -46.53 -64.69 -12.56
N GLY A 282 -47.73 -64.28 -12.14
CA GLY A 282 -47.95 -63.01 -11.41
C GLY A 282 -48.27 -61.78 -12.28
N VAL A 283 -48.37 -61.93 -13.61
CA VAL A 283 -48.84 -60.87 -14.53
C VAL A 283 -50.27 -61.16 -14.96
N GLU A 284 -51.23 -60.30 -14.58
CA GLU A 284 -52.64 -60.45 -14.95
C GLU A 284 -52.94 -59.96 -16.36
N ASN A 285 -52.38 -58.81 -16.72
CA ASN A 285 -52.62 -58.16 -18.00
C ASN A 285 -51.44 -57.26 -18.38
N PHE A 286 -51.36 -56.87 -19.65
CA PHE A 286 -50.46 -55.81 -20.08
C PHE A 286 -51.08 -54.97 -21.21
N GLU A 287 -50.65 -53.73 -21.31
CA GLU A 287 -51.01 -52.81 -22.39
C GLU A 287 -49.73 -52.27 -23.03
N THR A 288 -49.61 -52.43 -24.35
CA THR A 288 -48.44 -51.96 -25.10
C THR A 288 -48.80 -50.79 -26.00
N GLU A 289 -48.00 -49.73 -25.93
CA GLU A 289 -48.02 -48.57 -26.82
C GLU A 289 -46.72 -48.53 -27.64
N SER A 290 -46.82 -48.39 -28.97
CA SER A 290 -45.64 -48.20 -29.82
C SER A 290 -45.31 -46.72 -29.96
N LEU A 291 -44.07 -46.35 -29.67
CA LEU A 291 -43.55 -44.99 -29.77
C LEU A 291 -42.72 -44.78 -31.05
N GLY A 292 -42.66 -45.79 -31.93
CA GLY A 292 -41.91 -45.76 -33.18
C GLY A 292 -40.41 -46.04 -33.05
N GLY A 293 -39.74 -46.43 -34.15
CA GLY A 293 -38.29 -46.64 -34.17
C GLY A 293 -37.75 -47.75 -33.26
N GLY A 294 -38.59 -48.75 -32.95
CA GLY A 294 -38.26 -49.86 -32.06
C GLY A 294 -38.44 -49.57 -30.57
N LYS A 295 -39.19 -48.52 -30.22
CA LYS A 295 -39.49 -48.10 -28.85
C LYS A 295 -40.93 -48.44 -28.48
N TYR A 296 -41.12 -48.97 -27.28
CA TYR A 296 -42.43 -49.40 -26.76
C TYR A 296 -42.58 -49.01 -25.29
N LYS A 297 -43.80 -48.69 -24.88
CA LYS A 297 -44.19 -48.49 -23.49
C LYS A 297 -45.17 -49.59 -23.12
N ILE A 298 -44.83 -50.41 -22.12
CA ILE A 298 -45.63 -51.57 -21.72
C ILE A 298 -46.06 -51.37 -20.26
N THR A 299 -47.36 -51.18 -20.05
CA THR A 299 -47.95 -51.19 -18.69
C THR A 299 -48.27 -52.64 -18.33
N VAL A 300 -47.71 -53.14 -17.24
CA VAL A 300 -47.87 -54.52 -16.76
C VAL A 300 -48.69 -54.48 -15.48
N TYR A 301 -49.85 -55.14 -15.47
CA TYR A 301 -50.72 -55.29 -14.32
C TYR A 301 -50.37 -56.58 -13.58
N LEU A 302 -50.18 -56.48 -12.28
CA LEU A 302 -49.69 -57.56 -11.42
C LEU A 302 -50.86 -58.13 -10.61
N SER A 303 -50.82 -59.43 -10.31
CA SER A 303 -51.86 -60.07 -9.52
C SER A 303 -51.74 -59.75 -8.04
N ASP A 304 -52.82 -59.89 -7.28
CA ASP A 304 -52.86 -59.60 -5.83
C ASP A 304 -51.82 -60.38 -5.00
N ASP A 305 -51.31 -61.50 -5.53
CA ASP A 305 -50.27 -62.35 -4.94
C ASP A 305 -48.86 -62.10 -5.48
N ALA A 306 -48.68 -61.15 -6.41
CA ALA A 306 -47.38 -60.71 -6.90
C ALA A 306 -46.69 -59.81 -5.86
N GLY A 307 -45.47 -60.18 -5.43
CA GLY A 307 -44.67 -59.35 -4.52
C GLY A 307 -43.98 -60.04 -3.35
N GLU A 308 -44.22 -61.35 -3.14
CA GLU A 308 -43.51 -62.13 -2.09
C GLU A 308 -42.15 -62.67 -2.54
N GLU A 309 -41.98 -62.97 -3.83
CA GLU A 309 -40.74 -63.45 -4.45
C GLU A 309 -40.54 -62.78 -5.84
N ASP A 310 -39.31 -62.83 -6.36
CA ASP A 310 -38.99 -62.34 -7.70
C ASP A 310 -39.76 -63.13 -8.77
N LEU A 311 -40.32 -62.45 -9.76
CA LEU A 311 -41.11 -63.07 -10.83
C LEU A 311 -40.27 -63.21 -12.10
N ASP A 312 -40.05 -64.45 -12.53
CA ASP A 312 -39.49 -64.73 -13.85
C ASP A 312 -40.54 -64.52 -14.95
N CYS A 313 -40.25 -63.58 -15.83
CA CYS A 313 -41.11 -63.09 -16.89
C CYS A 313 -40.43 -63.21 -18.26
N GLN A 314 -41.21 -63.05 -19.32
CA GLN A 314 -40.77 -63.04 -20.70
C GLN A 314 -41.27 -61.77 -21.39
N LEU A 315 -40.33 -60.99 -21.88
CA LEU A 315 -40.56 -59.87 -22.78
C LEU A 315 -40.52 -60.38 -24.22
N ALA A 316 -41.67 -60.42 -24.88
CA ALA A 316 -41.79 -60.80 -26.29
C ALA A 316 -41.79 -59.54 -27.17
N LEU A 317 -40.90 -59.51 -28.15
CA LEU A 317 -40.71 -58.43 -29.11
C LEU A 317 -40.76 -59.02 -30.53
N GLY A 318 -41.96 -59.37 -30.98
CA GLY A 318 -42.16 -60.16 -32.20
C GLY A 318 -41.54 -61.56 -32.08
N SER A 319 -40.52 -61.86 -32.90
CA SER A 319 -39.81 -63.14 -32.86
C SER A 319 -38.70 -63.22 -31.80
N VAL A 320 -38.35 -62.08 -31.18
CA VAL A 320 -37.31 -62.00 -30.15
C VAL A 320 -37.96 -62.13 -28.78
N VAL A 321 -37.62 -63.17 -28.02
CA VAL A 321 -38.06 -63.35 -26.64
C VAL A 321 -36.87 -63.18 -25.70
N LYS A 322 -37.04 -62.36 -24.66
CA LYS A 322 -36.04 -62.14 -23.62
C LYS A 322 -36.62 -62.51 -22.26
N ASN A 323 -35.82 -63.21 -21.45
CA ASN A 323 -36.17 -63.41 -20.05
C ASN A 323 -35.94 -62.10 -19.30
N ALA A 324 -36.91 -61.70 -18.51
CA ALA A 324 -36.87 -60.57 -17.61
C ALA A 324 -37.26 -61.04 -16.21
N THR A 325 -36.78 -60.38 -15.17
CA THR A 325 -37.16 -60.70 -13.80
C THR A 325 -37.74 -59.45 -13.17
N LEU A 326 -38.95 -59.53 -12.62
CA LEU A 326 -39.47 -58.47 -11.75
C LEU A 326 -38.99 -58.76 -10.33
N THR A 327 -38.14 -57.91 -9.79
CA THR A 327 -37.64 -58.04 -8.42
C THR A 327 -38.39 -57.07 -7.53
N PHE A 328 -38.97 -57.59 -6.45
CA PHE A 328 -39.78 -56.78 -5.52
C PHE A 328 -38.93 -56.30 -4.36
N SER A 329 -38.74 -54.99 -4.28
CA SER A 329 -37.95 -54.36 -3.23
C SER A 329 -38.73 -53.27 -2.52
N GLU A 330 -38.40 -53.03 -1.25
CA GLU A 330 -38.84 -51.83 -0.56
C GLU A 330 -38.33 -50.58 -1.30
N TYR A 331 -39.08 -49.48 -1.18
CA TYR A 331 -38.62 -48.19 -1.69
C TYR A 331 -37.31 -47.79 -1.04
N VAL A 332 -36.35 -47.37 -1.85
CA VAL A 332 -35.14 -46.69 -1.36
C VAL A 332 -35.38 -45.19 -1.44
N PHE A 333 -35.21 -44.48 -0.34
CA PHE A 333 -35.42 -43.04 -0.29
C PHE A 333 -34.08 -42.32 -0.26
N GLU A 334 -33.89 -41.42 -1.20
CA GLU A 334 -32.71 -40.58 -1.26
C GLU A 334 -33.08 -39.14 -0.96
N LEU A 335 -32.33 -38.54 -0.03
CA LEU A 335 -32.43 -37.14 0.32
C LEU A 335 -31.27 -36.40 -0.37
N SER A 336 -31.59 -35.42 -1.20
CA SER A 336 -30.63 -34.53 -1.85
C SER A 336 -30.84 -33.09 -1.38
N SER A 337 -29.79 -32.28 -1.46
CA SER A 337 -29.75 -30.91 -0.95
C SER A 337 -29.46 -29.93 -2.08
N SER A 338 -30.15 -28.79 -2.07
CA SER A 338 -29.83 -27.65 -2.96
C SER A 338 -28.52 -26.95 -2.58
N LEU A 339 -28.06 -27.12 -1.34
CA LEU A 339 -26.74 -26.66 -0.89
C LEU A 339 -25.73 -27.82 -0.89
N PRO A 340 -24.42 -27.51 -1.05
CA PRO A 340 -23.35 -28.50 -0.98
C PRO A 340 -23.40 -29.32 0.32
N VAL A 341 -23.19 -30.63 0.18
CA VAL A 341 -23.11 -31.58 1.30
C VAL A 341 -21.65 -31.68 1.74
N SER A 342 -21.40 -31.76 3.04
CA SER A 342 -20.03 -31.93 3.54
C SER A 342 -19.44 -33.27 3.09
N PRO A 343 -18.10 -33.43 3.09
CA PRO A 343 -17.46 -34.73 2.82
C PRO A 343 -17.88 -35.85 3.79
N SER A 344 -18.38 -35.50 4.99
CA SER A 344 -18.93 -36.42 5.99
C SER A 344 -20.39 -36.82 5.73
N GLY A 345 -21.04 -36.28 4.69
CA GLY A 345 -22.45 -36.55 4.38
C GLY A 345 -23.46 -35.73 5.20
N GLU A 346 -22.99 -34.68 5.89
CA GLU A 346 -23.83 -33.79 6.69
C GLU A 346 -24.35 -32.64 5.81
N ILE A 347 -25.61 -32.27 6.03
CA ILE A 347 -26.28 -31.23 5.26
C ILE A 347 -25.98 -29.88 5.91
N ALA A 348 -25.42 -28.96 5.13
CA ALA A 348 -25.15 -27.60 5.59
C ALA A 348 -26.42 -26.75 5.50
N ALA A 349 -26.81 -26.11 6.59
CA ALA A 349 -27.85 -25.09 6.62
C ALA A 349 -27.27 -23.73 7.02
N LEU A 350 -27.63 -22.69 6.27
CA LEU A 350 -27.18 -21.32 6.52
C LEU A 350 -28.18 -20.60 7.42
N TYR A 351 -27.70 -20.00 8.51
CA TYR A 351 -28.55 -19.31 9.49
C TYR A 351 -29.50 -18.30 8.82
N GLY A 352 -30.79 -18.36 9.17
CA GLY A 352 -31.81 -17.44 8.66
C GLY A 352 -32.08 -17.53 7.15
N THR A 353 -31.51 -18.52 6.46
CA THR A 353 -31.67 -18.74 5.02
C THR A 353 -32.47 -20.03 4.79
N PRO A 354 -33.51 -20.01 3.93
CA PRO A 354 -34.23 -21.24 3.60
C PRO A 354 -33.33 -22.17 2.78
N LEU A 355 -33.24 -23.43 3.23
CA LEU A 355 -32.61 -24.55 2.55
C LEU A 355 -33.71 -25.44 1.97
N THR A 356 -33.65 -25.73 0.69
CA THR A 356 -34.57 -26.69 0.06
C THR A 356 -33.88 -28.04 -0.09
N LEU A 357 -34.52 -29.09 0.43
CA LEU A 357 -34.12 -30.48 0.30
C LEU A 357 -35.15 -31.21 -0.57
N SER A 358 -34.67 -32.14 -1.38
CA SER A 358 -35.48 -33.02 -2.19
C SER A 358 -35.44 -34.43 -1.60
N ILE A 359 -36.60 -35.08 -1.47
CA ILE A 359 -36.65 -36.51 -1.18
C ILE A 359 -37.34 -37.23 -2.33
N ALA A 360 -36.69 -38.29 -2.84
CA ALA A 360 -37.21 -39.09 -3.93
C ALA A 360 -37.21 -40.57 -3.55
N ALA A 361 -38.27 -41.27 -3.94
CA ALA A 361 -38.35 -42.72 -3.85
C ALA A 361 -37.74 -43.37 -5.09
N LYS A 362 -37.08 -44.51 -4.90
CA LYS A 362 -36.56 -45.36 -5.97
C LYS A 362 -37.22 -46.74 -5.90
N PRO A 363 -37.93 -47.16 -6.96
CA PRO A 363 -38.27 -46.39 -8.16
C PRO A 363 -39.27 -45.25 -7.85
N TYR A 364 -39.37 -44.26 -8.75
CA TYR A 364 -40.20 -43.06 -8.54
C TYR A 364 -41.70 -43.40 -8.44
N ASP A 365 -42.36 -42.91 -7.38
CA ASP A 365 -43.82 -42.97 -7.20
C ASP A 365 -44.34 -41.63 -6.65
N LYS A 366 -45.26 -41.01 -7.40
CA LYS A 366 -45.88 -39.73 -7.07
C LYS A 366 -46.88 -39.79 -5.91
N ASN A 367 -47.31 -40.98 -5.49
CA ASN A 367 -48.29 -41.16 -4.43
C ASN A 367 -47.64 -41.18 -3.03
N ILE A 368 -46.31 -41.21 -2.96
CA ILE A 368 -45.60 -41.15 -1.68
C ILE A 368 -45.59 -39.72 -1.16
N LEU A 369 -46.04 -39.58 0.08
CA LEU A 369 -46.03 -38.36 0.86
C LEU A 369 -44.93 -38.43 1.92
N TYR A 370 -44.55 -37.28 2.49
CA TYR A 370 -43.46 -37.18 3.44
C TYR A 370 -43.86 -36.33 4.65
N ARG A 371 -43.43 -36.74 5.84
CA ARG A 371 -43.39 -35.89 7.04
C ARG A 371 -41.96 -35.79 7.54
N ALA A 372 -41.61 -34.68 8.16
CA ALA A 372 -40.26 -34.46 8.66
C ALA A 372 -40.25 -33.79 10.02
N GLU A 373 -39.25 -34.13 10.83
CA GLU A 373 -39.01 -33.58 12.15
C GLU A 373 -37.51 -33.48 12.45
N LEU A 374 -37.16 -32.65 13.44
CA LEU A 374 -35.80 -32.52 13.94
C LEU A 374 -35.73 -33.08 15.36
N THR A 375 -34.59 -33.65 15.71
CA THR A 375 -34.30 -34.02 17.11
C THR A 375 -34.26 -32.82 18.06
N ASP A 376 -34.05 -31.61 17.52
CA ASP A 376 -34.17 -30.32 18.22
C ASP A 376 -35.00 -29.37 17.34
N ASP A 377 -36.27 -29.19 17.67
CA ASP A 377 -37.22 -28.34 16.95
C ASP A 377 -36.97 -26.83 17.15
N SER A 378 -36.11 -26.45 18.12
CA SER A 378 -35.68 -25.07 18.30
C SER A 378 -34.63 -24.62 17.26
N LEU A 379 -34.04 -25.58 16.54
CA LEU A 379 -32.94 -25.33 15.60
C LEU A 379 -33.42 -24.82 14.24
N ALA A 380 -34.56 -25.30 13.73
CA ALA A 380 -35.12 -24.88 12.45
C ALA A 380 -36.62 -25.16 12.33
N GLU A 381 -37.29 -24.38 11.47
CA GLU A 381 -38.65 -24.67 11.00
C GLU A 381 -38.59 -25.55 9.75
N ILE A 382 -39.47 -26.56 9.67
CA ILE A 382 -39.60 -27.43 8.50
C ILE A 382 -41.00 -27.32 7.92
N SER A 383 -41.08 -27.16 6.60
CA SER A 383 -42.31 -27.33 5.83
C SER A 383 -42.10 -28.36 4.73
N VAL A 384 -43.10 -29.21 4.51
CA VAL A 384 -43.08 -30.23 3.45
C VAL A 384 -44.17 -29.92 2.43
N SER A 385 -43.82 -29.95 1.14
CA SER A 385 -44.76 -29.81 0.02
C SER A 385 -44.26 -30.61 -1.19
N ASP A 386 -45.09 -31.51 -1.73
CA ASP A 386 -44.83 -32.20 -3.01
C ASP A 386 -43.42 -32.79 -3.18
N GLY A 387 -42.90 -33.48 -2.15
CA GLY A 387 -41.56 -34.10 -2.16
C GLY A 387 -40.39 -33.15 -1.86
N TYR A 388 -40.68 -31.87 -1.63
CA TYR A 388 -39.73 -30.87 -1.15
C TYR A 388 -39.86 -30.67 0.36
N LEU A 389 -38.71 -30.53 1.03
CA LEU A 389 -38.63 -30.06 2.40
C LEU A 389 -37.90 -28.71 2.40
N THR A 390 -38.55 -27.68 2.93
CA THR A 390 -37.86 -26.41 3.21
C THR A 390 -37.48 -26.38 4.68
N VAL A 391 -36.19 -26.21 4.95
CA VAL A 391 -35.61 -26.08 6.28
C VAL A 391 -35.18 -24.63 6.46
N ARG A 392 -35.76 -23.91 7.43
CA ARG A 392 -35.35 -22.54 7.78
C ARG A 392 -34.67 -22.55 9.14
N ALA A 393 -33.34 -22.42 9.13
CA ALA A 393 -32.55 -22.42 10.35
C ALA A 393 -32.83 -21.20 11.24
N LEU A 394 -33.15 -21.46 12.52
CA LEU A 394 -33.45 -20.47 13.55
C LEU A 394 -32.30 -20.29 14.56
N LYS A 395 -31.42 -21.29 14.69
CA LYS A 395 -30.33 -21.32 15.67
C LYS A 395 -29.12 -22.11 15.16
N ILE A 396 -27.91 -21.62 15.45
CA ILE A 396 -26.65 -22.35 15.20
C ILE A 396 -26.58 -23.59 16.09
N GLY A 397 -26.18 -24.71 15.51
CA GLY A 397 -26.08 -25.99 16.20
C GLY A 397 -26.10 -27.17 15.24
N VAL A 398 -26.29 -28.36 15.77
CA VAL A 398 -26.43 -29.60 14.99
C VAL A 398 -27.68 -30.34 15.47
N ALA A 399 -28.50 -30.81 14.53
CA ALA A 399 -29.65 -31.67 14.80
C ALA A 399 -29.76 -32.75 13.73
N THR A 400 -30.48 -33.83 14.02
CA THR A 400 -30.77 -34.89 13.04
C THR A 400 -32.16 -34.63 12.46
N LEU A 401 -32.22 -34.46 11.13
CA LEU A 401 -33.44 -34.47 10.35
C LEU A 401 -33.90 -35.91 10.15
N ILE A 402 -35.15 -36.18 10.51
CA ILE A 402 -35.81 -37.46 10.34
C ILE A 402 -36.96 -37.26 9.36
N VAL A 403 -36.87 -37.87 8.17
CA VAL A 403 -37.92 -37.83 7.16
C VAL A 403 -38.60 -39.18 7.09
N THR A 404 -39.91 -39.22 7.37
CA THR A 404 -40.72 -40.45 7.31
C THR A 404 -41.62 -40.42 6.07
N PRO A 405 -41.37 -41.29 5.07
CA PRO A 405 -42.25 -41.45 3.92
C PRO A 405 -43.50 -42.27 4.25
N TYR A 406 -44.62 -41.98 3.59
CA TYR A 406 -45.88 -42.70 3.78
C TYR A 406 -46.78 -42.63 2.54
N VAL A 407 -47.73 -43.57 2.42
CA VAL A 407 -48.80 -43.55 1.41
C VAL A 407 -50.16 -43.65 2.10
N LEU A 408 -51.16 -42.95 1.56
CA LEU A 408 -52.55 -43.06 1.98
C LEU A 408 -53.22 -44.22 1.23
N THR A 409 -53.56 -45.28 1.94
CA THR A 409 -54.28 -46.45 1.40
C THR A 409 -55.74 -46.45 1.87
N GLU A 410 -56.61 -47.23 1.23
CA GLU A 410 -58.00 -47.42 1.69
C GLU A 410 -58.08 -47.97 3.13
N SER A 411 -57.05 -48.70 3.58
CA SER A 411 -56.91 -49.27 4.93
C SER A 411 -56.26 -48.35 5.96
N GLY A 412 -55.80 -47.15 5.57
CA GLY A 412 -55.11 -46.20 6.45
C GLY A 412 -53.71 -45.80 5.93
N GLU A 413 -52.91 -45.20 6.81
CA GLU A 413 -51.54 -44.76 6.49
C GLU A 413 -50.56 -45.95 6.56
N LYS A 414 -49.81 -46.18 5.47
CA LYS A 414 -48.67 -47.12 5.44
C LYS A 414 -47.39 -46.31 5.45
N THR A 415 -46.56 -46.47 6.47
CA THR A 415 -45.26 -45.79 6.61
C THR A 415 -44.11 -46.67 6.12
N TYR A 416 -43.04 -46.02 5.65
CA TYR A 416 -41.79 -46.65 5.24
C TYR A 416 -40.65 -46.28 6.19
N PRO A 417 -39.49 -46.99 6.15
CA PRO A 417 -38.33 -46.64 6.96
C PRO A 417 -37.93 -45.17 6.81
N ALA A 418 -37.67 -44.51 7.93
CA ALA A 418 -37.29 -43.10 7.94
C ALA A 418 -35.86 -42.90 7.40
N VAL A 419 -35.65 -41.77 6.74
CA VAL A 419 -34.31 -41.31 6.32
C VAL A 419 -33.79 -40.30 7.34
N GLU A 420 -32.63 -40.60 7.91
CA GLU A 420 -31.97 -39.73 8.89
C GLU A 420 -30.74 -39.04 8.28
N ARG A 421 -30.61 -37.73 8.48
CA ARG A 421 -29.42 -36.95 8.11
C ARG A 421 -29.13 -35.88 9.15
N ASN A 422 -27.85 -35.66 9.45
CA ASN A 422 -27.45 -34.55 10.30
C ASN A 422 -27.49 -33.25 9.50
N ILE A 423 -28.13 -32.24 10.08
CA ILE A 423 -28.09 -30.85 9.62
C ILE A 423 -27.25 -30.07 10.61
N PHE A 424 -26.21 -29.40 10.12
CA PHE A 424 -25.47 -28.42 10.91
C PHE A 424 -25.81 -27.01 10.42
N VAL A 425 -26.14 -26.13 11.36
CA VAL A 425 -26.41 -24.73 11.10
C VAL A 425 -25.16 -23.92 11.40
N THR A 426 -24.73 -23.11 10.45
CA THR A 426 -23.55 -22.24 10.54
C THR A 426 -23.90 -20.82 10.07
N PRO A 427 -23.14 -19.77 10.47
CA PRO A 427 -23.36 -18.43 9.94
C PRO A 427 -23.22 -18.38 8.42
N HIS A 428 -23.99 -17.51 7.77
CA HIS A 428 -23.85 -17.26 6.33
C HIS A 428 -22.87 -16.13 6.10
N TYR A 429 -21.57 -16.41 6.24
CA TYR A 429 -20.54 -15.41 5.91
C TYR A 429 -20.53 -15.14 4.41
N THR A 430 -20.75 -13.88 4.03
CA THR A 430 -20.70 -13.44 2.63
C THR A 430 -19.37 -12.78 2.28
N SER A 431 -18.64 -12.31 3.29
CA SER A 431 -17.31 -11.72 3.12
C SER A 431 -16.52 -11.76 4.43
N LEU A 432 -15.21 -12.02 4.35
CA LEU A 432 -14.25 -11.77 5.41
C LEU A 432 -13.32 -10.64 4.96
N ILE A 433 -13.11 -9.63 5.79
CA ILE A 433 -12.37 -8.43 5.41
C ILE A 433 -11.53 -7.94 6.59
N PHE A 434 -10.23 -7.75 6.40
CA PHE A 434 -9.44 -6.93 7.32
C PHE A 434 -9.62 -5.46 6.94
N GLU A 435 -10.26 -4.66 7.79
CA GLU A 435 -10.46 -3.20 7.60
C GLU A 435 -9.15 -2.46 7.37
N GLU A 436 -8.04 -2.98 7.90
CA GLU A 436 -6.70 -2.47 7.66
C GLU A 436 -6.38 -2.40 6.16
N SER A 437 -6.88 -3.35 5.37
CA SER A 437 -6.71 -3.39 3.91
C SER A 437 -7.37 -2.21 3.20
N ALA A 438 -8.32 -1.51 3.84
CA ALA A 438 -8.95 -0.31 3.29
C ALA A 438 -8.05 0.93 3.39
N SER A 439 -6.95 0.87 4.14
CA SER A 439 -5.99 1.95 4.29
C SER A 439 -4.71 1.69 3.48
N THR A 440 -3.91 2.75 3.30
CA THR A 440 -2.63 2.73 2.56
C THR A 440 -1.40 2.92 3.45
N TYR A 441 -1.57 3.19 4.76
CA TYR A 441 -0.50 3.33 5.77
C TYR A 441 0.80 3.95 5.22
N GLY A 442 0.74 5.18 4.70
CA GLY A 442 1.91 5.89 4.18
C GLY A 442 2.49 5.31 2.88
N LEU A 443 3.82 5.34 2.72
CA LEU A 443 4.51 4.86 1.52
C LEU A 443 4.71 3.33 1.54
N LYS A 444 4.80 2.75 2.74
CA LYS A 444 5.07 1.31 2.92
C LYS A 444 3.86 0.41 2.67
N GLY A 445 2.64 0.93 2.80
CA GLY A 445 1.41 0.17 2.51
C GLY A 445 0.87 -0.71 3.65
N ASN A 446 1.68 -1.05 4.65
CA ASN A 446 1.32 -2.02 5.70
C ASN A 446 1.26 -1.38 7.10
N LEU A 447 0.38 -1.90 7.95
CA LEU A 447 0.22 -1.46 9.34
C LEU A 447 1.30 -2.08 10.23
N ALA A 448 2.02 -1.24 10.97
CA ALA A 448 2.83 -1.63 12.10
C ALA A 448 2.00 -1.65 13.40
N VAL A 449 2.22 -2.66 14.23
CA VAL A 449 1.46 -2.94 15.45
C VAL A 449 2.40 -3.15 16.63
N ALA A 450 2.24 -2.37 17.71
CA ALA A 450 3.05 -2.50 18.91
C ALA A 450 2.52 -3.57 19.88
N SER A 451 3.42 -4.13 20.71
CA SER A 451 3.11 -5.11 21.77
C SER A 451 2.62 -4.48 23.08
N MET A 452 2.83 -3.17 23.26
CA MET A 452 2.58 -2.43 24.49
C MET A 452 1.99 -1.05 24.21
N ARG A 453 1.42 -0.43 25.26
CA ARG A 453 1.07 0.99 25.32
C ARG A 453 1.58 1.59 26.63
N PHE A 454 1.59 2.91 26.74
CA PHE A 454 1.81 3.57 28.02
C PHE A 454 0.52 3.65 28.86
N ASP A 455 0.65 3.39 30.15
CA ASP A 455 -0.31 3.74 31.20
C ASP A 455 0.41 4.69 32.18
N GLY A 456 0.20 6.00 31.98
CA GLY A 456 1.07 7.03 32.55
C GLY A 456 2.46 6.99 31.90
N ASP A 457 3.51 6.77 32.69
CA ASP A 457 4.89 6.65 32.23
C ASP A 457 5.35 5.18 32.10
N THR A 458 4.47 4.23 32.39
CA THR A 458 4.80 2.80 32.46
C THR A 458 4.28 2.06 31.23
N ALA A 459 5.16 1.33 30.55
CA ALA A 459 4.76 0.48 29.42
C ALA A 459 4.07 -0.80 29.91
N VAL A 460 2.88 -1.09 29.37
CA VAL A 460 2.08 -2.28 29.69
C VAL A 460 1.69 -3.04 28.43
N LYS A 461 1.67 -4.37 28.50
CA LYS A 461 1.27 -5.26 27.39
C LYS A 461 -0.16 -4.99 26.96
N GLU A 462 -0.40 -4.92 25.65
CA GLU A 462 -1.71 -4.77 25.06
C GLU A 462 -1.82 -5.58 23.77
N PRO A 463 -2.62 -6.66 23.73
CA PRO A 463 -2.90 -7.37 22.50
C PRO A 463 -3.65 -6.47 21.52
N TYR A 464 -3.28 -6.52 20.25
CA TYR A 464 -3.95 -5.78 19.19
C TYR A 464 -5.20 -6.54 18.73
N LYS A 465 -6.35 -5.87 18.69
CA LYS A 465 -7.56 -6.44 18.09
C LYS A 465 -7.51 -6.19 16.59
N THR A 466 -7.43 -7.25 15.79
CA THR A 466 -7.48 -7.15 14.32
C THR A 466 -8.79 -6.51 13.89
N GLY A 467 -8.74 -5.68 12.84
CA GLY A 467 -9.91 -5.08 12.18
C GLY A 467 -10.71 -6.07 11.32
N LEU A 468 -10.77 -7.35 11.71
CA LEU A 468 -11.55 -8.33 10.97
C LEU A 468 -13.04 -8.01 11.07
N VAL A 469 -13.65 -7.76 9.91
CA VAL A 469 -15.09 -7.72 9.68
C VAL A 469 -15.50 -9.01 8.98
N ALA A 470 -16.35 -9.79 9.65
CA ALA A 470 -16.92 -11.01 9.11
C ALA A 470 -18.41 -10.78 8.86
N LYS A 471 -18.74 -10.31 7.65
CA LYS A 471 -20.12 -9.97 7.30
C LYS A 471 -20.92 -11.25 7.11
N ALA A 472 -22.00 -11.39 7.87
CA ALA A 472 -22.91 -12.52 7.75
C ALA A 472 -24.34 -12.06 7.45
N LYS A 473 -25.06 -12.84 6.62
CA LYS A 473 -26.48 -12.59 6.37
C LYS A 473 -27.29 -13.05 7.59
N ASN A 474 -28.11 -12.14 8.14
CA ASN A 474 -29.04 -12.40 9.25
C ASN A 474 -28.39 -12.81 10.59
N TYR A 475 -27.06 -12.77 10.75
CA TYR A 475 -26.37 -13.21 11.96
C TYR A 475 -25.53 -12.07 12.56
N ASP A 476 -25.68 -11.83 13.87
CA ASP A 476 -24.93 -10.77 14.57
C ASP A 476 -23.48 -11.19 14.84
N GLU A 477 -22.56 -10.28 14.53
CA GLU A 477 -21.12 -10.51 14.27
C GLU A 477 -20.25 -10.85 15.50
N ALA A 478 -20.83 -11.12 16.67
CA ALA A 478 -20.11 -11.03 17.96
C ALA A 478 -19.12 -12.18 18.29
N ASP A 479 -19.26 -13.39 17.72
CA ASP A 479 -18.56 -14.58 18.25
C ASP A 479 -17.56 -15.27 17.29
N PHE A 480 -17.32 -14.74 16.07
CA PHE A 480 -16.44 -15.37 15.06
C PHE A 480 -16.60 -16.91 14.95
N ALA A 481 -17.85 -17.39 15.04
CA ALA A 481 -18.16 -18.81 15.07
C ALA A 481 -17.63 -19.50 13.80
N ASP A 482 -17.01 -20.66 13.97
CA ASP A 482 -16.40 -21.44 12.88
C ASP A 482 -15.27 -20.73 12.10
N LEU A 483 -14.77 -19.57 12.56
CA LEU A 483 -13.58 -18.92 11.99
C LEU A 483 -12.31 -19.43 12.67
N THR A 484 -11.28 -19.67 11.85
CA THR A 484 -9.95 -20.06 12.32
C THR A 484 -8.92 -19.00 11.94
N PHE A 485 -8.29 -18.41 12.93
CA PHE A 485 -7.16 -17.50 12.75
C PHE A 485 -5.84 -18.26 12.79
N THR A 486 -4.93 -17.91 11.90
CA THR A 486 -3.58 -18.47 11.84
C THR A 486 -2.56 -17.35 11.65
N SER A 487 -1.37 -17.53 12.22
CA SER A 487 -0.22 -16.64 12.05
C SER A 487 0.85 -17.37 11.26
N SER A 488 1.45 -16.70 10.27
CA SER A 488 2.58 -17.26 9.51
C SER A 488 3.82 -17.50 10.35
N ASN A 489 3.96 -16.80 11.50
CA ASN A 489 5.06 -17.01 12.44
C ASN A 489 4.64 -16.72 13.89
N GLY A 490 4.28 -17.78 14.62
CA GLY A 490 3.87 -17.73 16.03
C GLY A 490 4.91 -17.23 17.04
N ALA A 491 6.19 -17.19 16.64
CA ALA A 491 7.29 -16.63 17.43
C ALA A 491 7.36 -15.10 17.34
N ILE A 492 6.87 -14.51 16.24
CA ILE A 492 6.74 -13.05 16.07
C ILE A 492 5.43 -12.58 16.69
N ALA A 493 4.31 -13.22 16.32
CA ALA A 493 3.01 -12.92 16.89
C ALA A 493 2.07 -14.13 16.85
N SER A 494 1.23 -14.28 17.88
CA SER A 494 0.15 -15.26 17.91
C SER A 494 -1.20 -14.56 17.91
N VAL A 495 -2.22 -15.19 17.32
CA VAL A 495 -3.58 -14.64 17.24
C VAL A 495 -4.56 -15.61 17.90
N SER A 496 -5.47 -15.08 18.72
CA SER A 496 -6.50 -15.87 19.39
C SER A 496 -7.71 -16.13 18.45
N PRO A 497 -8.61 -17.06 18.81
CA PRO A 497 -9.86 -17.25 18.07
C PRO A 497 -10.77 -15.99 18.03
N LEU A 498 -10.52 -15.02 18.92
CA LEU A 498 -11.25 -13.74 18.97
C LEU A 498 -10.57 -12.63 18.14
N GLY A 499 -9.56 -12.96 17.32
CA GLY A 499 -8.81 -11.98 16.55
C GLY A 499 -7.91 -11.07 17.41
N LEU A 500 -7.52 -11.51 18.62
CA LEU A 500 -6.58 -10.77 19.45
C LEU A 500 -5.15 -11.24 19.17
N MET A 501 -4.34 -10.35 18.63
CA MET A 501 -2.94 -10.56 18.25
C MET A 501 -2.00 -10.15 19.41
N ASP A 502 -1.25 -11.12 19.93
CA ASP A 502 -0.18 -10.92 20.91
C ASP A 502 1.18 -10.91 20.22
N VAL A 503 1.82 -9.75 20.22
CA VAL A 503 3.15 -9.52 19.64
C VAL A 503 4.25 -9.89 20.63
N LYS A 504 5.26 -10.61 20.13
CA LYS A 504 6.37 -11.20 20.91
C LYS A 504 7.75 -10.80 20.41
N ALA A 505 7.87 -10.43 19.13
CA ALA A 505 9.11 -9.95 18.53
C ALA A 505 8.81 -8.98 17.40
N THR A 506 9.82 -8.22 16.97
CA THR A 506 9.72 -7.33 15.82
C THR A 506 9.90 -8.11 14.51
N GLY A 507 8.99 -7.95 13.55
CA GLY A 507 9.08 -8.52 12.21
C GLY A 507 7.74 -8.60 11.48
N ASN A 508 7.78 -8.94 10.19
CA ASN A 508 6.57 -9.08 9.40
C ASN A 508 5.86 -10.41 9.70
N VAL A 509 4.54 -10.37 9.83
CA VAL A 509 3.70 -11.55 10.05
C VAL A 509 2.41 -11.43 9.26
N THR A 510 1.96 -12.54 8.69
CA THR A 510 0.70 -12.63 7.96
C THR A 510 -0.32 -13.30 8.86
N ILE A 511 -1.41 -12.59 9.16
CA ILE A 511 -2.56 -13.18 9.85
C ILE A 511 -3.56 -13.59 8.78
N THR A 512 -3.97 -14.86 8.81
CA THR A 512 -4.95 -15.42 7.87
C THR A 512 -6.16 -15.91 8.63
N VAL A 513 -7.35 -15.52 8.18
CA VAL A 513 -8.61 -16.06 8.69
C VAL A 513 -9.29 -16.91 7.61
N LYS A 514 -9.79 -18.06 8.02
CA LYS A 514 -10.59 -18.97 7.18
C LYS A 514 -11.87 -19.34 7.90
N TRP A 515 -12.99 -19.30 7.19
CA TRP A 515 -14.21 -19.94 7.65
C TRP A 515 -14.13 -21.45 7.39
N LYS A 516 -14.45 -22.27 8.41
CA LYS A 516 -14.42 -23.74 8.35
C LYS A 516 -15.14 -24.30 7.11
N TYR A 517 -16.26 -23.70 6.72
CA TYR A 517 -17.07 -24.14 5.58
C TYR A 517 -16.89 -23.26 4.33
N GLY A 518 -15.89 -22.37 4.30
CA GLY A 518 -15.67 -21.45 3.19
C GLY A 518 -15.53 -22.15 1.83
N ASP A 519 -14.82 -23.28 1.77
CA ASP A 519 -14.64 -24.05 0.52
C ASP A 519 -15.97 -24.59 -0.02
N LEU A 520 -16.93 -24.93 0.85
CA LEU A 520 -18.27 -25.39 0.43
C LEU A 520 -19.08 -24.25 -0.21
N PHE A 521 -18.88 -23.02 0.24
CA PHE A 521 -19.67 -21.86 -0.18
C PHE A 521 -18.87 -20.87 -1.04
N GLY A 522 -17.70 -21.28 -1.55
CA GLY A 522 -16.86 -20.44 -2.41
C GLY A 522 -16.27 -19.20 -1.72
N LEU A 523 -16.26 -19.14 -0.39
CA LEU A 523 -15.65 -18.04 0.37
C LEU A 523 -14.19 -18.36 0.68
N LYS A 524 -13.27 -17.64 0.04
CA LYS A 524 -11.84 -17.79 0.23
C LYS A 524 -11.39 -17.28 1.61
N ALA A 525 -10.29 -17.84 2.11
CA ALA A 525 -9.58 -17.28 3.24
C ALA A 525 -8.99 -15.91 2.86
N VAL A 526 -8.90 -15.00 3.83
CA VAL A 526 -8.30 -13.67 3.63
C VAL A 526 -7.12 -13.48 4.58
N SER A 527 -6.16 -12.69 4.13
CA SER A 527 -4.89 -12.49 4.82
C SER A 527 -4.51 -11.02 4.85
N TYR A 528 -3.87 -10.58 5.94
CA TYR A 528 -3.25 -9.26 6.03
C TYR A 528 -1.84 -9.36 6.61
N VAL A 529 -0.93 -8.54 6.08
CA VAL A 529 0.47 -8.47 6.52
C VAL A 529 0.66 -7.31 7.48
N TYR A 530 1.01 -7.64 8.72
CA TYR A 530 1.36 -6.67 9.75
C TYR A 530 2.87 -6.59 9.92
N THR A 531 3.39 -5.40 10.22
CA THR A 531 4.71 -5.24 10.83
C THR A 531 4.55 -5.31 12.35
N ALA A 532 4.74 -6.48 12.94
CA ALA A 532 4.67 -6.62 14.40
C ALA A 532 5.92 -5.96 15.02
N VAL A 533 5.75 -5.19 16.08
CA VAL A 533 6.83 -4.46 16.76
C VAL A 533 6.77 -4.78 18.25
N ASP A 534 7.86 -5.34 18.77
CA ASP A 534 8.03 -5.46 20.22
C ASP A 534 8.48 -4.11 20.78
N GLY A 535 7.48 -3.29 21.11
CA GLY A 535 7.62 -1.86 21.37
C GLY A 535 6.30 -1.27 21.86
N VAL A 536 6.23 0.06 21.89
CA VAL A 536 5.10 0.81 22.44
C VAL A 536 4.36 1.60 21.37
N TRP A 537 3.03 1.68 21.52
CA TRP A 537 2.21 2.68 20.85
C TRP A 537 2.54 4.08 21.39
N ALA A 538 2.72 5.04 20.49
CA ALA A 538 2.75 6.46 20.82
C ALA A 538 1.58 7.18 20.15
N GLU A 539 0.65 7.67 20.97
CA GLU A 539 -0.49 8.46 20.52
C GLU A 539 -0.27 9.95 20.76
N THR A 540 0.65 10.29 21.67
CA THR A 540 0.92 11.65 22.13
C THR A 540 2.42 11.95 22.16
N TYR A 541 2.75 13.24 22.30
CA TYR A 541 4.13 13.68 22.50
C TYR A 541 4.73 13.15 23.82
N GLU A 542 3.92 13.01 24.87
CA GLU A 542 4.38 12.43 26.15
C GLU A 542 4.79 10.96 25.98
N ASP A 543 4.01 10.18 25.24
CA ASP A 543 4.36 8.78 24.91
C ASP A 543 5.67 8.70 24.15
N LEU A 544 5.87 9.58 23.15
CA LEU A 544 7.10 9.63 22.35
C LEU A 544 8.32 9.92 23.22
N MET A 545 8.21 10.88 24.15
CA MET A 545 9.30 11.24 25.06
C MET A 545 9.58 10.14 26.09
N ASN A 546 8.54 9.48 26.61
CA ASN A 546 8.68 8.32 27.49
C ASN A 546 9.38 7.16 26.77
N ALA A 547 8.99 6.86 25.53
CA ALA A 547 9.63 5.83 24.72
C ALA A 547 11.11 6.13 24.47
N SER A 548 11.45 7.38 24.12
CA SER A 548 12.83 7.81 23.93
C SER A 548 13.68 7.65 25.19
N LYS A 549 13.15 8.05 26.36
CA LYS A 549 13.79 7.94 27.67
C LYS A 549 14.05 6.47 28.05
N GLU A 550 13.07 5.61 27.84
CA GLU A 550 13.17 4.17 28.14
C GLU A 550 13.86 3.37 27.02
N ARG A 551 14.23 4.03 25.92
CA ARG A 551 14.85 3.45 24.71
C ARG A 551 14.02 2.31 24.09
N LEU A 552 12.71 2.48 24.07
CA LEU A 552 11.77 1.51 23.50
C LEU A 552 11.52 1.80 22.02
N LYS A 553 11.29 0.75 21.23
CA LYS A 553 10.79 0.89 19.87
C LYS A 553 9.41 1.53 19.90
N THR A 554 9.14 2.42 18.94
CA THR A 554 7.91 3.22 18.93
C THR A 554 7.11 2.95 17.67
N VAL A 555 5.79 2.81 17.82
CA VAL A 555 4.85 2.75 16.70
C VAL A 555 3.86 3.91 16.84
N LEU A 556 3.78 4.78 15.85
CA LEU A 556 2.83 5.88 15.85
C LEU A 556 1.42 5.40 15.54
N LYS A 557 0.46 5.94 16.27
CA LYS A 557 -0.97 5.70 16.06
C LYS A 557 -1.75 6.93 15.61
N ASN A 558 -1.17 8.11 15.76
CA ASN A 558 -1.74 9.41 15.37
C ASN A 558 -0.63 10.36 14.88
N ASP A 559 -1.03 11.44 14.21
CA ASP A 559 -0.18 12.62 14.05
C ASP A 559 0.10 13.24 15.44
N VAL A 560 1.34 13.65 15.69
CA VAL A 560 1.80 14.20 16.97
C VAL A 560 2.50 15.53 16.77
N ASP A 561 1.99 16.57 17.42
CA ASP A 561 2.69 17.85 17.57
C ASP A 561 3.71 17.75 18.71
N VAL A 562 4.98 17.96 18.37
CA VAL A 562 6.13 17.92 19.29
C VAL A 562 6.17 19.23 20.08
N GLY A 563 6.19 19.11 21.41
CA GLY A 563 6.21 20.23 22.32
C GLY A 563 4.84 20.88 22.53
N LYS A 564 4.73 21.67 23.59
CA LYS A 564 3.47 22.30 24.00
C LYS A 564 3.03 23.41 23.06
N LYS A 565 1.74 23.45 22.69
CA LYS A 565 1.15 24.57 21.93
C LYS A 565 1.28 25.88 22.72
N LEU A 566 1.90 26.88 22.09
CA LEU A 566 2.23 28.17 22.73
C LEU A 566 1.40 29.37 22.23
N PHE A 567 0.67 29.20 21.14
CA PHE A 567 -0.16 30.23 20.53
C PHE A 567 -1.61 29.76 20.41
N ASP A 568 -2.57 30.68 20.49
CA ASP A 568 -3.95 30.40 20.10
C ASP A 568 -4.12 30.38 18.58
N ASP A 569 -5.33 30.04 18.11
CA ASP A 569 -5.63 29.92 16.68
C ASP A 569 -5.60 31.29 15.95
N THR A 570 -5.42 32.40 16.67
CA THR A 570 -5.23 33.74 16.10
C THR A 570 -3.74 34.14 16.03
N GLY A 571 -2.84 33.28 16.48
CA GLY A 571 -1.40 33.54 16.56
C GLY A 571 -0.99 34.38 17.78
N LYS A 572 -1.87 34.54 18.76
CA LYS A 572 -1.57 35.27 20.00
C LYS A 572 -0.89 34.34 21.00
N ALA A 573 0.20 34.81 21.62
CA ALA A 573 0.92 34.07 22.65
C ALA A 573 0.02 33.79 23.86
N LEU A 574 0.09 32.54 24.37
CA LEU A 574 -0.71 32.07 25.51
C LEU A 574 -0.11 32.48 26.87
N TYR A 575 1.18 32.78 26.90
CA TYR A 575 1.94 33.11 28.11
C TYR A 575 2.81 34.36 27.92
N ASP A 576 3.39 34.89 29.00
CA ASP A 576 4.41 35.94 28.92
C ASP A 576 5.76 35.42 28.39
N ASP A 577 6.60 36.31 27.86
CA ASP A 577 7.88 35.98 27.22
C ASP A 577 8.79 35.08 28.09
N ALA A 578 8.84 35.32 29.41
CA ALA A 578 9.68 34.54 30.33
C ALA A 578 9.17 33.11 30.48
N THR A 579 7.84 32.95 30.60
CA THR A 579 7.19 31.64 30.68
C THR A 579 7.28 30.89 29.35
N MET A 580 7.12 31.59 28.22
CA MET A 580 7.30 31.01 26.88
C MET A 580 8.71 30.42 26.72
N GLN A 581 9.74 31.19 27.08
CA GLN A 581 11.12 30.73 27.03
C GLN A 581 11.34 29.52 27.94
N ALA A 582 10.86 29.55 29.18
CA ALA A 582 11.04 28.45 30.13
C ALA A 582 10.37 27.14 29.64
N ILE A 583 9.20 27.24 28.99
CA ILE A 583 8.55 26.07 28.38
C ILE A 583 9.41 25.53 27.25
N LEU A 584 9.81 26.36 26.28
CA LEU A 584 10.66 25.92 25.17
C LEU A 584 11.99 25.29 25.65
N GLU A 585 12.56 25.80 26.74
CA GLU A 585 13.77 25.24 27.33
C GLU A 585 13.54 23.86 27.96
N SER A 586 12.34 23.59 28.48
CA SER A 586 11.97 22.25 28.97
C SER A 586 11.64 21.26 27.86
N GLU A 587 11.21 21.75 26.69
CA GLU A 587 10.85 20.92 25.53
C GLU A 587 12.03 20.66 24.58
N THR A 588 13.21 21.21 24.88
CA THR A 588 14.40 21.02 24.05
C THR A 588 15.61 20.67 24.89
N SER A 589 16.49 19.85 24.34
CA SER A 589 17.73 19.43 24.98
C SER A 589 18.95 20.08 24.31
N LEU A 590 20.09 20.09 25.00
CA LEU A 590 21.35 20.66 24.51
C LEU A 590 22.32 19.56 24.09
N LEU A 591 23.02 19.80 22.99
CA LEU A 591 24.07 18.96 22.45
C LEU A 591 25.31 19.81 22.18
N PRO A 592 26.50 19.47 22.72
CA PRO A 592 27.74 20.13 22.31
C PRO A 592 27.92 20.01 20.80
N THR A 593 28.30 21.12 20.15
CA THR A 593 28.49 21.13 18.70
C THR A 593 29.49 20.05 18.27
N THR A 594 29.15 19.30 17.23
CA THR A 594 30.05 18.33 16.59
C THR A 594 30.86 18.96 15.47
N ALA A 595 30.45 20.13 14.98
CA ALA A 595 31.22 20.91 14.03
C ALA A 595 32.51 21.47 14.66
N ASP A 596 33.43 21.91 13.80
CA ASP A 596 34.65 22.58 14.22
C ASP A 596 34.34 23.87 14.99
N TRP A 597 34.71 23.90 16.27
CA TRP A 597 34.48 25.03 17.17
C TRP A 597 35.75 25.83 17.46
N THR A 598 36.84 25.60 16.73
CA THR A 598 38.14 26.25 16.93
C THR A 598 38.03 27.78 16.89
N TYR A 599 37.11 28.33 16.10
CA TYR A 599 36.80 29.77 16.11
C TYR A 599 36.42 30.30 17.49
N TYR A 600 35.54 29.59 18.22
CA TYR A 600 35.15 29.95 19.58
C TYR A 600 36.31 29.74 20.57
N LYS A 601 37.06 28.63 20.43
CA LYS A 601 38.26 28.33 21.22
C LYS A 601 39.30 29.45 21.13
N ASN A 602 39.55 29.94 19.92
CA ASN A 602 40.50 31.02 19.65
C ASN A 602 40.13 32.34 20.33
N ARG A 603 38.83 32.55 20.60
CA ARG A 603 38.28 33.72 21.28
C ARG A 603 38.14 33.53 22.78
N GLY A 604 38.65 32.41 23.32
CA GLY A 604 38.56 32.07 24.74
C GLY A 604 37.14 31.69 25.20
N LEU A 605 36.27 31.29 24.27
CA LEU A 605 34.90 30.88 24.57
C LEU A 605 34.84 29.36 24.76
N ALA A 606 33.87 28.90 25.57
CA ALA A 606 33.58 27.48 25.71
C ALA A 606 33.01 26.89 24.41
N GLN A 607 33.11 25.57 24.26
CA GLN A 607 32.45 24.86 23.16
C GLN A 607 30.94 25.15 23.21
N PRO A 608 30.36 25.71 22.14
CA PRO A 608 28.94 26.04 22.10
C PRO A 608 28.07 24.78 21.98
N ASN A 609 26.82 24.91 22.38
CA ASN A 609 25.79 23.88 22.21
C ASN A 609 24.84 24.27 21.09
N VAL A 610 24.29 23.27 20.42
CA VAL A 610 23.05 23.36 19.63
C VAL A 610 21.91 22.74 20.42
N ARG A 611 20.66 23.06 20.05
CA ARG A 611 19.46 22.45 20.64
C ARG A 611 18.91 21.34 19.77
N TYR A 612 18.25 20.37 20.41
CA TYR A 612 17.40 19.40 19.71
C TYR A 612 16.04 19.22 20.39
N ALA A 613 15.00 18.88 19.61
CA ALA A 613 13.66 18.65 20.15
C ALA A 613 13.46 17.18 20.54
N VAL A 614 13.64 16.24 19.62
CA VAL A 614 13.43 14.80 19.85
C VAL A 614 14.68 14.02 19.46
N GLU A 615 15.09 13.08 20.31
CA GLU A 615 16.10 12.08 19.98
C GLU A 615 15.44 10.71 19.78
N PHE A 616 15.69 10.09 18.63
CA PHE A 616 15.32 8.70 18.40
C PHE A 616 16.44 7.79 18.94
N THR A 617 16.14 7.13 20.06
CA THR A 617 17.07 6.23 20.75
C THR A 617 16.87 4.76 20.35
N ASN A 618 15.83 4.45 19.58
CA ASN A 618 15.50 3.12 19.05
C ASN A 618 14.59 3.27 17.81
N ASP A 619 14.20 2.16 17.19
CA ASP A 619 13.39 2.13 15.97
C ASP A 619 12.05 2.87 16.11
N VAL A 620 11.65 3.57 15.05
CA VAL A 620 10.39 4.31 14.94
C VAL A 620 9.64 3.86 13.70
N PHE A 621 8.41 3.39 13.90
CA PHE A 621 7.49 2.97 12.84
C PHE A 621 6.31 3.94 12.78
N GLY A 622 6.18 4.66 11.67
CA GLY A 622 5.29 5.81 11.59
C GLY A 622 3.87 5.53 11.13
N ASN A 623 3.59 4.40 10.46
CA ASN A 623 2.29 4.12 9.83
C ASN A 623 1.78 5.23 8.87
N GLY A 624 2.68 6.07 8.36
CA GLY A 624 2.37 7.26 7.57
C GLY A 624 1.99 8.50 8.39
N TYR A 625 1.97 8.43 9.73
CA TYR A 625 1.68 9.57 10.60
C TYR A 625 2.81 10.59 10.67
N THR A 626 2.45 11.79 11.09
CA THR A 626 3.31 12.97 11.14
C THR A 626 3.82 13.26 12.54
N LEU A 627 5.11 13.58 12.66
CA LEU A 627 5.69 14.26 13.80
C LEU A 627 6.04 15.69 13.38
N SER A 628 5.36 16.68 13.98
CA SER A 628 5.57 18.10 13.64
C SER A 628 6.16 18.89 14.79
N ALA A 629 7.25 19.59 14.55
CA ALA A 629 7.87 20.47 15.55
C ALA A 629 7.42 21.93 15.47
N ASP A 630 6.27 22.21 14.84
CA ASP A 630 5.75 23.57 14.67
C ASP A 630 5.64 24.34 16.00
N ASN A 631 5.19 23.66 17.06
CA ASN A 631 5.05 24.25 18.41
C ASN A 631 6.39 24.73 19.02
N ILE A 632 7.53 24.28 18.48
CA ILE A 632 8.88 24.66 18.94
C ILE A 632 9.54 25.64 17.97
N THR A 633 9.37 25.43 16.66
CA THR A 633 10.14 26.13 15.62
C THR A 633 9.40 27.34 15.03
N ASN A 634 8.07 27.35 15.04
CA ASN A 634 7.25 28.44 14.52
C ASN A 634 7.15 29.60 15.51
N MET A 635 8.23 30.38 15.58
CA MET A 635 8.41 31.47 16.55
C MET A 635 8.48 32.85 15.90
N THR A 636 8.01 32.98 14.66
CA THR A 636 8.00 34.25 13.92
C THR A 636 6.69 34.99 14.19
N ASP A 637 6.74 36.31 14.38
CA ASP A 637 5.54 37.13 14.54
C ASP A 637 4.91 37.54 13.19
N SER A 638 3.76 38.21 13.24
CA SER A 638 3.03 38.65 12.03
C SER A 638 3.78 39.72 11.21
N THR A 639 4.89 40.26 11.72
CA THR A 639 5.77 41.19 11.00
C THR A 639 6.96 40.49 10.36
N GLY A 640 7.05 39.15 10.48
CA GLY A 640 8.15 38.35 9.95
C GLY A 640 9.39 38.36 10.86
N ASN A 641 9.29 38.89 12.07
CA ASN A 641 10.41 38.94 13.01
C ASN A 641 10.41 37.75 13.97
N LEU A 642 11.59 37.18 14.21
CA LEU A 642 11.75 36.13 15.20
C LEU A 642 11.55 36.68 16.62
N ARG A 643 10.75 35.99 17.42
CA ARG A 643 10.43 36.43 18.78
C ARG A 643 11.64 36.37 19.72
N SER A 644 11.65 37.20 20.75
CA SER A 644 12.72 37.35 21.75
C SER A 644 13.01 36.09 22.59
N TYR A 645 12.00 35.21 22.76
CA TYR A 645 12.12 33.95 23.49
C TYR A 645 12.36 32.73 22.59
N ALA A 646 12.39 32.91 21.26
CA ALA A 646 12.70 31.82 20.34
C ALA A 646 14.07 31.20 20.67
N LEU A 647 14.13 29.87 20.70
CA LEU A 647 15.36 29.13 20.96
C LEU A 647 16.11 28.76 19.69
N PHE A 648 15.38 28.47 18.62
CA PHE A 648 15.96 28.24 17.30
C PHE A 648 16.15 29.59 16.62
N ARG A 649 17.41 30.05 16.56
CA ARG A 649 17.81 31.40 16.07
C ARG A 649 18.77 31.34 14.88
N GLY A 650 18.83 30.18 14.23
CA GLY A 650 19.80 29.85 13.20
C GLY A 650 21.11 29.26 13.74
N PRO A 651 22.05 28.95 12.83
CA PRO A 651 23.20 28.10 13.10
C PRO A 651 24.34 28.82 13.79
N LEU A 652 25.21 28.01 14.41
CA LEU A 652 26.49 28.44 14.94
C LEU A 652 27.39 28.97 13.80
N ASN A 653 28.32 29.85 14.15
CA ASN A 653 29.27 30.38 13.19
C ASN A 653 30.48 29.45 13.09
N PHE A 654 30.84 29.04 11.87
CA PHE A 654 32.17 28.51 11.59
C PHE A 654 33.21 29.62 11.78
N VAL A 655 32.97 30.77 11.16
CA VAL A 655 33.72 32.02 11.39
C VAL A 655 32.80 33.23 11.23
N ALA A 656 33.14 34.34 11.87
CA ALA A 656 32.48 35.63 11.61
C ALA A 656 33.47 36.79 11.69
N VAL A 657 33.22 37.83 10.90
CA VAL A 657 33.93 39.11 10.98
C VAL A 657 33.27 39.95 12.07
N SER A 658 34.05 40.47 13.02
CA SER A 658 33.53 41.35 14.07
C SER A 658 33.89 42.82 13.83
N HIS A 659 32.86 43.65 13.62
CA HIS A 659 32.96 45.10 13.67
C HIS A 659 31.61 45.64 14.13
N ASN A 660 31.53 46.33 15.28
CA ASN A 660 30.41 47.19 15.71
C ASN A 660 29.04 46.93 15.03
N GLU A 661 28.43 45.76 15.29
CA GLU A 661 27.10 45.36 14.77
C GLU A 661 26.99 45.15 13.23
N MET A 662 28.10 45.17 12.47
CA MET A 662 28.23 45.09 11.01
C MET A 662 29.23 43.99 10.58
N GLY A 663 28.78 42.87 10.00
CA GLY A 663 29.66 41.74 9.70
C GLY A 663 29.12 40.69 8.73
N ALA A 664 30.03 39.83 8.26
CA ALA A 664 29.77 38.60 7.50
C ALA A 664 30.08 37.37 8.36
N SER A 665 29.32 36.29 8.20
CA SER A 665 29.56 35.03 8.89
C SER A 665 29.32 33.82 8.00
N VAL A 666 30.19 32.82 8.14
CA VAL A 666 30.01 31.48 7.56
C VAL A 666 29.45 30.59 8.65
N LYS A 667 28.45 29.78 8.31
CA LYS A 667 27.73 28.96 9.28
C LYS A 667 28.28 27.54 9.35
N ALA A 668 28.11 26.95 10.52
CA ALA A 668 28.51 25.58 10.86
C ALA A 668 27.26 24.71 11.08
N GLN A 669 27.08 24.21 12.31
CA GLN A 669 25.96 23.36 12.69
C GLN A 669 24.76 24.19 13.15
N ASP A 670 23.55 23.74 12.78
CA ASP A 670 22.29 24.32 13.22
C ASP A 670 21.68 23.55 14.41
N ASN A 671 20.64 24.12 15.01
CA ASN A 671 19.76 23.37 15.89
C ASN A 671 19.07 22.25 15.09
N VAL A 672 18.67 21.20 15.80
CA VAL A 672 18.16 19.97 15.22
C VAL A 672 16.72 19.76 15.67
N VAL A 673 15.84 19.30 14.80
CA VAL A 673 14.49 18.91 15.22
C VAL A 673 14.52 17.48 15.73
N PHE A 674 14.84 16.53 14.83
CA PHE A 674 14.95 15.11 15.11
C PHE A 674 16.41 14.66 15.04
N LEU A 675 16.90 14.02 16.09
CA LEU A 675 18.30 13.60 16.23
C LEU A 675 18.43 12.07 16.32
N VAL A 676 19.38 11.52 15.57
CA VAL A 676 19.80 10.12 15.68
C VAL A 676 21.29 10.07 16.03
N ARG A 677 21.59 9.56 17.22
CA ARG A 677 22.98 9.34 17.69
C ARG A 677 23.21 7.95 18.28
N THR A 678 22.20 7.09 18.21
CA THR A 678 22.25 5.68 18.62
C THR A 678 22.43 4.81 17.38
N ASN A 679 23.33 3.83 17.45
CA ASN A 679 23.61 2.94 16.31
C ASN A 679 22.43 2.04 15.98
N GLY A 680 22.18 1.86 14.68
CA GLY A 680 21.26 0.88 14.13
C GLY A 680 19.79 1.29 14.19
N VAL A 681 19.48 2.55 14.50
CA VAL A 681 18.10 3.05 14.52
C VAL A 681 17.49 3.00 13.13
N VAL A 682 16.29 2.41 13.03
CA VAL A 682 15.45 2.42 11.83
C VAL A 682 14.31 3.42 12.00
N ILE A 683 14.18 4.37 11.08
CA ILE A 683 13.03 5.27 10.95
C ILE A 683 12.26 4.81 9.71
N ASP A 684 11.07 4.28 9.92
CA ASP A 684 10.30 3.61 8.88
C ASP A 684 8.91 4.23 8.76
N ASN A 685 8.55 4.62 7.53
CA ASN A 685 7.20 5.05 7.18
C ASN A 685 6.64 6.18 8.06
N VAL A 686 7.45 7.21 8.33
CA VAL A 686 7.07 8.38 9.15
C VAL A 686 7.11 9.67 8.32
N THR A 687 6.30 10.65 8.68
CA THR A 687 6.44 12.02 8.17
C THR A 687 7.09 12.91 9.23
N LEU A 688 8.31 13.37 9.02
CA LEU A 688 9.02 14.31 9.90
C LEU A 688 8.93 15.73 9.35
N LEU A 689 8.36 16.64 10.14
CA LEU A 689 8.24 18.06 9.79
C LEU A 689 9.02 18.93 10.78
N GLY A 690 9.92 19.77 10.25
CA GLY A 690 10.54 20.81 11.07
C GLY A 690 9.55 21.92 11.46
N CYS A 691 8.62 22.25 10.57
CA CYS A 691 7.44 23.07 10.80
C CYS A 691 6.31 22.64 9.84
N ASN A 692 5.08 23.09 10.09
CA ASN A 692 3.94 22.75 9.24
C ASN A 692 4.02 23.44 7.86
N ASP A 693 3.52 22.80 6.80
CA ASP A 693 3.55 23.36 5.43
C ASP A 693 2.80 24.70 5.35
N GLU A 694 1.70 24.82 6.10
CA GLU A 694 0.85 26.01 6.17
C GLU A 694 1.61 27.25 6.67
N THR A 695 2.68 27.05 7.46
CA THR A 695 3.52 28.15 7.95
C THR A 695 4.40 28.76 6.88
N LEU A 696 4.58 28.06 5.75
CA LEU A 696 5.42 28.50 4.64
C LEU A 696 4.61 29.21 3.54
N GLU A 697 3.28 29.14 3.55
CA GLU A 697 2.45 29.69 2.48
C GLU A 697 2.42 31.22 2.46
N ASP A 698 2.72 31.85 1.32
CA ASP A 698 2.67 33.31 1.14
C ASP A 698 1.54 33.80 0.21
N GLY A 699 0.63 32.89 -0.16
CA GLY A 699 -0.50 33.15 -1.06
C GLY A 699 -0.23 32.82 -2.52
N SER A 700 1.02 32.65 -2.94
CA SER A 700 1.40 32.27 -4.31
C SER A 700 2.23 30.98 -4.41
N GLY A 701 2.92 30.60 -3.33
CA GLY A 701 3.70 29.37 -3.22
C GLY A 701 4.16 29.14 -1.77
N LEU A 702 5.18 28.29 -1.60
CA LEU A 702 5.91 28.20 -0.33
C LEU A 702 7.07 29.20 -0.35
N ASN A 703 7.24 29.96 0.73
CA ASN A 703 8.38 30.85 0.91
C ASN A 703 9.46 30.18 1.77
N LEU A 704 10.51 29.67 1.13
CA LEU A 704 11.59 28.97 1.81
C LEU A 704 12.40 29.86 2.76
N THR A 705 12.32 31.20 2.69
CA THR A 705 13.03 32.08 3.64
C THR A 705 12.52 31.94 5.08
N LEU A 706 11.28 31.45 5.25
CA LEU A 706 10.70 31.21 6.57
C LEU A 706 11.37 30.04 7.31
N LEU A 707 12.13 29.22 6.58
CA LEU A 707 12.90 28.10 7.14
C LEU A 707 14.27 28.52 7.73
N ASN A 708 14.66 29.80 7.64
CA ASN A 708 15.96 30.31 8.13
C ASN A 708 16.28 29.93 9.59
N ASN A 709 15.24 29.79 10.43
CA ASN A 709 15.35 29.55 11.87
C ASN A 709 14.73 28.21 12.30
N VAL A 710 14.37 27.30 11.37
CA VAL A 710 13.77 26.00 11.73
C VAL A 710 14.84 24.97 12.11
N GLY A 711 16.08 25.15 11.63
CA GLY A 711 17.19 24.23 11.88
C GLY A 711 17.22 23.03 10.92
N THR A 712 18.01 22.02 11.26
CA THR A 712 18.03 20.73 10.55
C THR A 712 16.80 19.90 10.94
N THR A 713 15.98 19.44 9.99
CA THR A 713 14.83 18.58 10.33
C THR A 713 15.29 17.25 10.92
N LEU A 714 16.16 16.51 10.21
CA LEU A 714 16.71 15.24 10.68
C LEU A 714 18.24 15.27 10.65
N GLU A 715 18.88 15.06 11.80
CA GLU A 715 20.33 14.96 11.90
C GLU A 715 20.76 13.56 12.36
N ILE A 716 21.63 12.93 11.57
CA ILE A 716 22.12 11.57 11.76
C ILE A 716 23.62 11.62 12.05
N MET A 717 23.99 11.11 13.23
CA MET A 717 25.36 11.09 13.76
C MET A 717 25.82 9.67 14.17
N SER A 718 25.19 8.64 13.59
CA SER A 718 25.44 7.22 13.86
C SER A 718 24.96 6.37 12.69
N ASP A 719 25.18 5.06 12.75
CA ASP A 719 24.60 4.15 11.76
C ASP A 719 23.07 4.20 11.85
N ALA A 720 22.38 4.41 10.73
CA ALA A 720 20.92 4.56 10.71
C ALA A 720 20.32 4.19 9.35
N THR A 721 19.04 3.81 9.36
CA THR A 721 18.25 3.57 8.13
C THR A 721 16.96 4.38 8.18
N VAL A 722 16.65 5.07 7.09
CA VAL A 722 15.41 5.81 6.89
C VAL A 722 14.70 5.24 5.67
N THR A 723 13.54 4.63 5.86
CA THR A 723 12.78 3.93 4.81
C THR A 723 11.38 4.49 4.66
N ASP A 724 10.92 4.60 3.42
CA ASP A 724 9.52 4.90 3.07
C ASP A 724 8.96 6.15 3.78
N SER A 725 9.82 7.14 4.03
CA SER A 725 9.51 8.27 4.92
C SER A 725 9.50 9.60 4.18
N TYR A 726 8.75 10.54 4.73
CA TYR A 726 8.78 11.94 4.32
C TYR A 726 9.60 12.75 5.33
N VAL A 727 10.61 13.51 4.88
CA VAL A 727 11.31 14.46 5.75
C VAL A 727 11.27 15.82 5.09
N ARG A 728 10.72 16.83 5.79
CA ARG A 728 10.41 18.11 5.15
C ARG A 728 10.65 19.32 6.05
N ASN A 729 10.73 20.49 5.41
CA ASN A 729 10.69 21.81 6.02
C ASN A 729 11.81 22.04 7.03
N GLY A 730 13.01 22.31 6.54
CA GLY A 730 14.15 22.66 7.37
C GLY A 730 15.05 23.69 6.72
N ARG A 731 15.95 24.30 7.51
CA ARG A 731 17.08 25.02 6.91
C ARG A 731 17.91 24.04 6.08
N THR A 732 18.18 22.88 6.67
CA THR A 732 18.60 21.64 6.01
C THR A 732 17.55 20.57 6.32
N VAL A 733 17.18 19.73 5.36
CA VAL A 733 16.17 18.69 5.62
C VAL A 733 16.80 17.47 6.30
N VAL A 734 17.85 16.89 5.72
CA VAL A 734 18.64 15.81 6.32
C VAL A 734 20.11 16.19 6.37
N ARG A 735 20.74 16.01 7.53
CA ARG A 735 22.20 16.14 7.71
C ARG A 735 22.78 14.82 8.21
N ALA A 736 23.74 14.24 7.47
CA ALA A 736 24.49 13.04 7.88
C ALA A 736 25.97 13.40 8.03
N PHE A 737 26.45 13.49 9.28
CA PHE A 737 27.76 14.06 9.58
C PHE A 737 28.49 13.31 10.69
N GLY A 738 29.35 12.36 10.32
CA GLY A 738 30.28 11.66 11.22
C GLY A 738 29.67 11.08 12.50
N ARG A 739 30.47 10.36 13.28
CA ARG A 739 29.98 9.80 14.55
C ARG A 739 29.96 10.85 15.67
N TYR A 740 28.88 10.86 16.45
CA TYR A 740 28.80 11.63 17.69
C TYR A 740 29.75 11.08 18.77
N GLY A 741 30.20 11.94 19.69
CA GLY A 741 31.01 11.53 20.85
C GLY A 741 32.49 11.31 20.55
N VAL A 742 32.93 11.66 19.35
CA VAL A 742 34.33 11.62 18.93
C VAL A 742 35.08 12.84 19.47
N ASN A 743 36.21 12.60 20.13
CA ASN A 743 37.11 13.67 20.57
C ASN A 743 38.00 14.12 19.40
N GLN A 744 37.85 15.37 18.99
CA GLN A 744 38.55 15.94 17.83
C GLN A 744 40.08 15.97 17.99
N ASP A 745 40.60 15.94 19.21
CA ASP A 745 42.04 15.97 19.50
C ASP A 745 42.72 14.58 19.41
N ASP A 746 41.94 13.48 19.39
CA ASP A 746 42.48 12.12 19.31
C ASP A 746 42.81 11.73 17.86
N SER A 747 43.70 10.74 17.68
CA SER A 747 43.97 10.17 16.34
C SER A 747 42.71 9.55 15.74
N VAL A 748 42.45 9.79 14.46
CA VAL A 748 41.29 9.24 13.77
C VAL A 748 41.34 7.72 13.71
N ASN A 749 40.22 7.08 14.05
CA ASN A 749 40.01 5.65 13.86
C ASN A 749 38.77 5.41 12.99
N VAL A 750 38.98 5.17 11.69
CA VAL A 750 37.89 4.98 10.73
C VAL A 750 36.95 3.84 11.10
N GLU A 751 37.47 2.70 11.54
CA GLU A 751 36.66 1.52 11.89
C GLU A 751 35.65 1.84 13.01
N GLN A 752 36.03 2.71 13.95
CA GLN A 752 35.18 3.09 15.08
C GLN A 752 34.35 4.35 14.82
N GLU A 753 34.82 5.25 13.96
CA GLU A 753 34.23 6.58 13.74
C GLU A 753 33.35 6.66 12.49
N LYS A 754 33.49 5.73 11.53
CA LYS A 754 32.65 5.71 10.33
C LYS A 754 31.19 5.51 10.70
N ILE A 755 30.30 6.22 10.00
CA ILE A 755 28.85 6.00 10.05
C ILE A 755 28.35 5.54 8.69
N ASN A 756 27.36 4.65 8.69
CA ASN A 756 26.69 4.15 7.50
C ASN A 756 25.22 4.55 7.57
N VAL A 757 24.76 5.34 6.61
CA VAL A 757 23.40 5.86 6.56
C VAL A 757 22.73 5.36 5.30
N LYS A 758 21.56 4.75 5.44
CA LYS A 758 20.75 4.33 4.30
C LYS A 758 19.45 5.12 4.26
N ILE A 759 19.14 5.73 3.12
CA ILE A 759 17.89 6.44 2.84
C ILE A 759 17.27 5.77 1.63
N GLU A 760 16.13 5.10 1.79
CA GLU A 760 15.50 4.28 0.76
C GLU A 760 13.99 4.54 0.64
N GLY A 761 13.49 4.73 -0.58
CA GLY A 761 12.05 4.92 -0.81
C GLY A 761 11.48 6.21 -0.23
N CYS A 762 12.33 7.22 0.03
CA CYS A 762 11.93 8.42 0.76
C CYS A 762 11.62 9.61 -0.17
N LEU A 763 10.79 10.52 0.33
CA LEU A 763 10.55 11.83 -0.29
C LEU A 763 11.06 12.94 0.64
N LEU A 764 12.09 13.67 0.22
CA LEU A 764 12.71 14.74 1.00
C LEU A 764 12.44 16.11 0.36
N GLN A 765 11.86 17.06 1.11
CA GLN A 765 11.36 18.30 0.49
C GLN A 765 11.56 19.57 1.30
N ASN A 766 11.61 20.69 0.60
CA ASN A 766 11.54 22.06 1.14
C ASN A 766 12.69 22.36 2.10
N ALA A 767 13.85 22.69 1.53
CA ALA A 767 15.01 23.13 2.27
C ALA A 767 15.30 24.62 2.02
N ARG A 768 15.66 25.39 3.06
CA ARG A 768 16.24 26.73 2.85
C ARG A 768 17.54 26.67 2.07
N GLU A 769 18.38 25.67 2.36
CA GLU A 769 19.71 25.47 1.80
C GLU A 769 19.77 24.15 1.03
N PHE A 770 19.97 23.05 1.75
CA PHE A 770 20.22 21.70 1.22
C PHE A 770 19.14 20.73 1.68
N ILE A 771 18.71 19.85 0.78
CA ILE A 771 17.81 18.78 1.16
C ILE A 771 18.60 17.68 1.87
N LEU A 772 19.73 17.25 1.30
CA LEU A 772 20.64 16.31 1.94
C LEU A 772 22.03 16.94 2.06
N LYS A 773 22.57 17.00 3.27
CA LYS A 773 23.90 17.53 3.55
C LYS A 773 24.77 16.45 4.17
N ILE A 774 25.91 16.14 3.56
CA ILE A 774 26.81 15.06 3.92
C ILE A 774 28.20 15.65 4.19
N GLY A 775 28.85 15.18 5.25
CA GLY A 775 30.21 15.60 5.59
C GLY A 775 30.75 14.85 6.80
N THR A 776 31.86 15.34 7.36
CA THR A 776 32.55 14.70 8.48
C THR A 776 32.89 15.70 9.58
N ASN A 777 33.02 15.21 10.81
CA ASN A 777 33.39 16.04 11.98
C ASN A 777 34.91 16.06 12.23
N ARG A 778 35.71 15.54 11.27
CA ARG A 778 37.17 15.42 11.35
C ARG A 778 37.83 16.17 10.21
N ALA A 779 38.98 16.77 10.51
CA ALA A 779 39.79 17.45 9.50
C ALA A 779 41.27 17.36 9.82
N VAL A 780 42.10 17.35 8.78
CA VAL A 780 43.55 17.44 8.87
C VAL A 780 43.95 18.91 8.77
N ARG A 781 44.49 19.46 9.86
CA ARG A 781 44.88 20.87 9.94
C ARG A 781 46.16 21.17 9.17
N ALA A 782 46.21 22.36 8.60
CA ALA A 782 47.43 22.95 8.12
C ALA A 782 48.47 23.04 9.27
N THR A 783 49.72 22.71 8.99
CA THR A 783 50.84 22.79 9.95
C THR A 783 51.98 23.69 9.47
N ASP A 784 52.04 23.99 8.18
CA ASP A 784 52.98 24.93 7.58
C ASP A 784 52.27 26.22 7.16
N TYR A 785 52.75 27.34 7.70
CA TYR A 785 52.17 28.67 7.55
C TYR A 785 53.18 29.68 6.99
N SER A 786 54.24 29.19 6.33
CA SER A 786 55.42 29.97 5.97
C SER A 786 55.18 31.04 4.88
N SER A 787 54.09 30.98 4.11
CA SER A 787 53.75 32.01 3.10
C SER A 787 52.24 32.18 2.89
N PHE A 788 51.68 33.40 3.03
CA PHE A 788 50.27 33.72 2.77
C PHE A 788 49.85 33.40 1.32
N ASP A 789 49.17 32.26 1.13
CA ASP A 789 48.70 31.75 -0.17
C ASP A 789 47.18 31.46 -0.16
N LYS A 790 46.66 31.00 -1.30
CA LYS A 790 45.25 30.66 -1.52
C LYS A 790 44.88 29.26 -1.04
N THR A 791 45.82 28.33 -0.85
CA THR A 791 45.51 26.99 -0.31
C THR A 791 46.57 26.55 0.70
N PHE A 792 46.15 26.33 1.95
CA PHE A 792 47.00 25.83 3.05
C PHE A 792 46.63 24.43 3.54
N ALA A 793 45.65 23.80 2.90
CA ALA A 793 45.18 22.47 3.25
C ALA A 793 46.25 21.39 2.98
N PRO A 794 46.49 20.44 3.92
CA PRO A 794 47.38 19.31 3.68
C PRO A 794 46.73 18.28 2.75
N ARG A 795 47.52 17.64 1.88
CA ARG A 795 47.01 16.52 1.08
C ARG A 795 46.95 15.24 1.92
N LEU A 796 45.95 14.42 1.68
CA LEU A 796 45.93 13.03 2.17
C LEU A 796 47.00 12.24 1.40
N THR A 797 47.54 11.18 2.01
CA THR A 797 48.63 10.39 1.42
C THR A 797 48.29 8.92 1.39
N ASN A 798 48.75 8.19 0.39
CA ASN A 798 48.62 6.74 0.33
C ASN A 798 49.61 6.03 1.28
N ALA A 799 49.61 4.69 1.26
CA ALA A 799 50.51 3.87 2.08
C ALA A 799 52.02 4.10 1.82
N SER A 800 52.41 4.57 0.63
CA SER A 800 53.81 4.91 0.31
C SER A 800 54.19 6.34 0.73
N GLY A 801 53.24 7.13 1.24
CA GLY A 801 53.42 8.53 1.61
C GLY A 801 53.29 9.50 0.43
N GLU A 802 52.86 9.04 -0.75
CA GLU A 802 52.58 9.88 -1.90
C GLU A 802 51.21 10.55 -1.75
N ALA A 803 51.12 11.82 -2.13
CA ALA A 803 49.90 12.59 -1.99
C ALA A 803 48.82 12.16 -3.00
N TYR A 804 47.59 12.06 -2.52
CA TYR A 804 46.42 11.99 -3.40
C TYR A 804 46.21 13.35 -4.08
N THR A 805 46.04 13.34 -5.40
CA THR A 805 46.03 14.58 -6.22
C THR A 805 44.69 14.91 -6.86
N ALA A 806 43.75 13.96 -6.89
CA ALA A 806 42.49 14.10 -7.59
C ALA A 806 41.39 14.85 -6.82
N ALA A 807 41.69 15.41 -5.64
CA ALA A 807 40.73 16.21 -4.86
C ALA A 807 39.99 17.23 -5.73
N ASN A 808 38.71 17.48 -5.42
CA ASN A 808 37.86 18.46 -6.10
C ASN A 808 37.61 18.14 -7.61
N SER A 809 37.98 16.95 -8.08
CA SER A 809 37.83 16.54 -9.48
C SER A 809 37.02 15.23 -9.63
N PRO A 810 36.49 14.93 -10.83
CA PRO A 810 35.80 13.66 -11.09
C PRO A 810 36.67 12.42 -10.85
N LEU A 811 37.99 12.53 -11.01
CA LEU A 811 38.93 11.43 -10.79
C LEU A 811 39.01 11.01 -9.32
N CYS A 812 38.50 11.84 -8.39
CA CYS A 812 38.46 11.49 -6.98
C CYS A 812 37.56 10.27 -6.71
N ASP A 813 36.51 10.05 -7.51
CA ASP A 813 35.60 8.92 -7.33
C ASP A 813 36.30 7.56 -7.55
N GLU A 814 37.42 7.54 -8.28
CA GLU A 814 38.20 6.31 -8.49
C GLU A 814 38.81 5.78 -7.18
N TYR A 815 38.99 6.63 -6.17
CA TYR A 815 39.50 6.24 -4.84
C TYR A 815 38.53 5.35 -4.06
N LEU A 816 37.28 5.18 -4.51
CA LEU A 816 36.37 4.15 -4.01
C LEU A 816 36.93 2.73 -4.18
N ASN A 817 37.79 2.52 -5.18
CA ASN A 817 38.44 1.23 -5.44
C ASN A 817 39.82 1.10 -4.75
N ASP A 818 40.22 2.08 -3.94
CA ASP A 818 41.47 2.06 -3.18
C ASP A 818 41.18 1.67 -1.72
N ASP A 819 41.42 0.40 -1.40
CA ASP A 819 41.22 -0.17 -0.05
C ASP A 819 41.94 0.63 1.04
N TYR A 820 43.13 1.18 0.75
CA TYR A 820 43.86 1.99 1.72
C TYR A 820 43.13 3.30 1.98
N PHE A 821 42.69 3.97 0.92
CA PHE A 821 41.97 5.24 1.04
C PHE A 821 40.68 5.07 1.86
N VAL A 822 39.83 4.11 1.47
CA VAL A 822 38.55 3.85 2.13
C VAL A 822 38.76 3.46 3.60
N SER A 823 39.71 2.56 3.90
CA SER A 823 39.93 2.08 5.26
C SER A 823 40.56 3.10 6.21
N ASN A 824 41.19 4.16 5.70
CA ASN A 824 41.93 5.14 6.51
C ASN A 824 41.35 6.55 6.51
N TYR A 825 40.48 6.89 5.56
CA TYR A 825 39.94 8.25 5.43
C TYR A 825 38.41 8.36 5.39
N ASP A 826 37.68 7.36 4.89
CA ASP A 826 36.21 7.49 4.78
C ASP A 826 35.51 7.39 6.14
N LEU A 827 34.81 8.45 6.54
CA LEU A 827 34.12 8.52 7.83
C LEU A 827 32.60 8.61 7.74
N THR A 828 32.03 8.76 6.55
CA THR A 828 30.59 8.91 6.40
C THR A 828 30.18 8.38 5.06
N ASP A 829 29.40 7.30 5.09
CA ASP A 829 28.97 6.56 3.92
C ASP A 829 27.44 6.59 3.87
N VAL A 830 26.91 7.14 2.78
CA VAL A 830 25.48 7.38 2.61
C VAL A 830 24.99 6.67 1.35
N VAL A 831 24.05 5.77 1.51
CA VAL A 831 23.30 5.17 0.39
C VAL A 831 21.98 5.89 0.24
N LEU A 832 21.78 6.57 -0.89
CA LEU A 832 20.52 7.15 -1.30
C LEU A 832 19.91 6.28 -2.40
N LYS A 833 18.79 5.63 -2.11
CA LYS A 833 18.16 4.63 -2.96
C LYS A 833 16.70 4.95 -3.25
N ASP A 834 16.28 4.84 -4.51
CA ASP A 834 14.87 4.92 -4.95
C ASP A 834 14.08 6.08 -4.30
N SER A 835 14.72 7.24 -4.16
CA SER A 835 14.22 8.38 -3.39
C SER A 835 14.08 9.63 -4.25
N VAL A 836 13.20 10.54 -3.86
CA VAL A 836 12.91 11.78 -4.58
C VAL A 836 13.22 12.99 -3.69
N LEU A 837 13.96 13.96 -4.22
CA LEU A 837 14.35 15.18 -3.51
C LEU A 837 13.79 16.41 -4.25
N LYS A 838 13.04 17.28 -3.56
CA LYS A 838 12.39 18.46 -4.17
C LYS A 838 12.58 19.77 -3.41
N ASN A 839 12.63 20.88 -4.14
CA ASN A 839 12.62 22.26 -3.60
C ASN A 839 13.74 22.56 -2.59
N SER A 840 14.93 22.86 -3.09
CA SER A 840 15.98 23.48 -2.26
C SER A 840 16.11 24.98 -2.56
N GLY A 841 16.47 25.79 -1.57
CA GLY A 841 16.80 27.21 -1.81
C GLY A 841 18.18 27.41 -2.44
N LEU A 842 19.10 26.44 -2.26
CA LEU A 842 20.45 26.48 -2.81
C LEU A 842 20.71 25.29 -3.75
N PHE A 843 21.22 24.18 -3.23
CA PHE A 843 21.54 22.97 -3.99
C PHE A 843 20.86 21.75 -3.36
N THR A 844 20.55 20.74 -4.16
CA THR A 844 19.77 19.58 -3.69
C THR A 844 20.57 18.78 -2.66
N ILE A 845 21.83 18.46 -2.99
CA ILE A 845 22.74 17.72 -2.12
C ILE A 845 24.03 18.53 -1.91
N GLY A 846 24.51 18.63 -0.67
CA GLY A 846 25.77 19.28 -0.33
C GLY A 846 26.80 18.27 0.24
N MET A 847 27.95 18.15 -0.42
CA MET A 847 29.12 17.39 0.06
C MET A 847 30.13 18.38 0.66
N GLU A 848 30.05 18.57 1.98
CA GLU A 848 30.79 19.61 2.69
C GLU A 848 32.26 19.26 2.91
N SER A 849 33.15 20.23 2.69
CA SER A 849 34.55 20.19 3.11
C SER A 849 34.97 21.45 3.87
N HIS A 850 36.11 21.37 4.56
CA HIS A 850 36.74 22.50 5.23
C HIS A 850 37.27 23.54 4.23
N PHE A 851 37.40 24.76 4.75
CA PHE A 851 38.06 25.90 4.11
C PHE A 851 39.57 25.88 4.34
N ALA A 852 40.32 26.44 3.40
CA ALA A 852 41.78 26.36 3.36
C ALA A 852 42.48 27.67 2.97
N GLY A 853 41.76 28.78 2.91
CA GLY A 853 42.32 30.08 2.53
C GLY A 853 43.31 30.63 3.57
N GLY A 854 44.27 31.46 3.12
CA GLY A 854 45.27 32.07 3.98
C GLY A 854 44.76 32.96 5.11
N MET A 855 43.52 33.47 5.02
CA MET A 855 42.90 34.21 6.12
C MET A 855 42.59 33.32 7.34
N LEU A 856 42.61 31.99 7.18
CA LEU A 856 42.32 31.01 8.24
C LEU A 856 43.58 30.48 8.95
N VAL A 857 44.76 30.99 8.57
CA VAL A 857 46.07 30.48 9.02
C VAL A 857 46.68 31.33 10.14
N GLY A 858 46.43 32.64 10.16
CA GLY A 858 47.06 33.52 11.15
C GLY A 858 46.28 34.80 11.45
N GLU A 859 46.57 35.43 12.60
CA GLU A 859 46.01 36.73 12.98
C GLU A 859 46.65 37.85 12.15
N THR A 860 46.08 38.14 10.98
CA THR A 860 46.64 39.19 10.11
C THR A 860 45.95 40.54 10.31
N PHE A 861 44.68 40.56 10.73
CA PHE A 861 43.92 41.80 10.94
C PHE A 861 42.87 41.68 12.05
N LYS A 862 42.61 42.78 12.77
CA LYS A 862 41.68 42.85 13.90
C LYS A 862 40.25 42.41 13.55
N GLN A 863 39.82 42.62 12.31
CA GLN A 863 38.48 42.24 11.83
C GLN A 863 38.25 40.71 11.72
N PHE A 864 39.32 39.90 11.67
CA PHE A 864 39.26 38.43 11.57
C PHE A 864 39.63 37.73 12.88
N ASP A 865 39.34 38.38 14.01
CA ASP A 865 39.54 37.79 15.34
C ASP A 865 38.89 36.40 15.43
N GLY A 866 39.67 35.41 15.90
CA GLY A 866 39.25 34.02 15.99
C GLY A 866 39.50 33.13 14.76
N TRP A 867 39.92 33.66 13.60
CA TRP A 867 40.02 32.88 12.35
C TRP A 867 41.27 31.98 12.24
N LYS A 868 42.26 32.13 13.12
CA LYS A 868 43.53 31.37 13.06
C LYS A 868 43.35 29.85 13.18
N ASN A 869 44.28 29.08 12.62
CA ASN A 869 44.33 27.61 12.70
C ASN A 869 43.05 26.87 12.23
N LEU A 870 42.28 27.47 11.32
CA LEU A 870 41.06 26.86 10.77
C LEU A 870 41.27 26.23 9.39
N ALA A 871 42.34 26.60 8.67
CA ALA A 871 42.66 26.02 7.36
C ALA A 871 42.89 24.51 7.46
N ALA A 872 42.11 23.72 6.74
CA ALA A 872 42.13 22.26 6.86
C ALA A 872 41.62 21.53 5.61
N THR A 873 41.90 20.22 5.57
CA THR A 873 41.32 19.24 4.65
C THR A 873 40.33 18.38 5.42
N SER A 874 39.07 18.29 4.97
CA SER A 874 38.11 17.36 5.59
C SER A 874 38.48 15.91 5.33
N TYR A 875 38.14 15.05 6.27
CA TYR A 875 38.02 13.62 5.96
C TYR A 875 36.86 13.42 4.97
N PRO A 876 37.02 12.54 3.97
CA PRO A 876 36.03 12.31 2.93
C PRO A 876 34.75 11.64 3.45
N ALA A 877 33.68 11.88 2.70
CA ALA A 877 32.42 11.15 2.79
C ALA A 877 32.07 10.56 1.41
N VAL A 878 31.22 9.53 1.41
CA VAL A 878 30.77 8.83 0.21
C VAL A 878 29.26 8.94 0.08
N LEU A 879 28.79 9.21 -1.14
CA LEU A 879 27.39 9.14 -1.52
C LEU A 879 27.21 8.08 -2.61
N HIS A 880 26.45 7.02 -2.32
CA HIS A 880 26.01 6.03 -3.30
C HIS A 880 24.61 6.39 -3.82
N MET A 881 24.50 6.55 -5.13
CA MET A 881 23.24 6.80 -5.84
C MET A 881 22.75 5.47 -6.41
N VAL A 882 21.70 4.89 -5.84
CA VAL A 882 21.25 3.52 -6.15
C VAL A 882 19.82 3.51 -6.68
N GLY A 883 19.59 2.81 -7.79
CA GLY A 883 18.26 2.71 -8.39
C GLY A 883 17.75 4.06 -8.91
N ASN A 884 16.44 4.28 -8.75
CA ASN A 884 15.73 5.42 -9.31
C ASN A 884 15.74 6.63 -8.37
N VAL A 885 16.88 7.30 -8.22
CA VAL A 885 16.99 8.55 -7.44
C VAL A 885 16.69 9.77 -8.33
N VAL A 886 15.72 10.57 -7.93
CA VAL A 886 15.24 11.72 -8.70
C VAL A 886 15.50 13.02 -7.94
N LEU A 887 16.36 13.88 -8.50
CA LEU A 887 16.62 15.22 -8.00
C LEU A 887 15.72 16.25 -8.73
N ASP A 888 14.47 16.39 -8.29
CA ASP A 888 13.46 17.27 -8.88
C ASP A 888 13.58 18.71 -8.35
N ASP A 889 14.64 19.40 -8.77
CA ASP A 889 15.03 20.69 -8.17
C ASP A 889 15.49 21.70 -9.23
N TRP A 890 14.62 21.98 -10.19
CA TRP A 890 14.81 23.05 -11.17
C TRP A 890 14.18 24.34 -10.68
N LYS A 891 15.02 25.37 -10.47
CA LYS A 891 14.55 26.67 -9.96
C LYS A 891 14.89 27.83 -10.90
N PRO A 892 14.05 28.88 -10.94
CA PRO A 892 14.40 30.11 -11.62
C PRO A 892 15.74 30.62 -11.12
N LEU A 893 16.61 31.07 -12.03
CA LEU A 893 17.93 31.62 -11.70
C LEU A 893 17.82 32.84 -10.74
N SER A 894 16.69 33.53 -10.75
CA SER A 894 16.37 34.62 -9.81
C SER A 894 16.18 34.15 -8.36
N ASN A 895 15.84 32.88 -8.15
CA ASN A 895 15.52 32.30 -6.85
C ASN A 895 16.73 31.62 -6.21
N VAL A 896 17.87 31.53 -6.92
CA VAL A 896 19.13 31.03 -6.37
C VAL A 896 19.66 32.07 -5.38
N ASP A 897 19.65 31.71 -4.10
CA ASP A 897 20.02 32.63 -3.03
C ASP A 897 21.16 32.06 -2.16
N SER A 898 22.31 32.73 -2.21
CA SER A 898 23.51 32.40 -1.42
C SER A 898 23.61 33.12 -0.08
N SER A 899 22.60 33.90 0.31
CA SER A 899 22.62 34.71 1.54
C SER A 899 22.75 33.91 2.83
N THR A 900 22.52 32.59 2.79
CA THR A 900 22.68 31.69 3.92
C THR A 900 24.02 30.95 3.96
N LEU A 901 24.77 30.90 2.84
CA LEU A 901 26.15 30.39 2.82
C LEU A 901 27.10 31.36 3.51
N ILE A 902 26.96 32.65 3.20
CA ILE A 902 27.64 33.75 3.89
C ILE A 902 26.57 34.75 4.30
N GLU A 903 26.22 34.72 5.59
CA GLU A 903 25.25 35.65 6.14
C GLU A 903 25.89 37.01 6.37
N THR A 904 25.35 38.02 5.71
CA THR A 904 25.81 39.41 5.77
C THR A 904 24.71 40.30 6.29
N ASN A 905 25.02 41.30 7.10
CA ASN A 905 24.06 42.36 7.40
C ASN A 905 24.16 43.53 6.40
N ASN A 906 23.10 44.34 6.34
CA ASN A 906 22.89 45.38 5.33
C ASN A 906 23.92 46.53 5.32
N ASN A 907 24.99 46.45 6.14
CA ASN A 907 26.03 47.46 6.25
C ASN A 907 27.44 46.83 6.32
N LEU A 908 27.76 45.92 5.40
CA LEU A 908 29.14 45.42 5.27
C LEU A 908 30.12 46.59 5.09
N ALA A 909 31.19 46.60 5.89
CA ALA A 909 32.27 47.56 5.70
C ALA A 909 32.89 47.37 4.31
N ALA A 910 33.32 48.47 3.67
CA ALA A 910 33.91 48.43 2.33
C ALA A 910 35.07 47.41 2.25
N GLU A 911 35.84 47.28 3.33
CA GLU A 911 37.00 46.41 3.47
C GLU A 911 36.66 44.90 3.50
N THR A 912 35.41 44.54 3.81
CA THR A 912 34.92 43.15 3.88
C THR A 912 33.77 42.87 2.92
N SER A 913 33.44 43.84 2.06
CA SER A 913 32.37 43.73 1.05
C SER A 913 32.58 42.58 0.04
N PHE A 914 33.83 42.11 -0.13
CA PHE A 914 34.16 40.95 -0.96
C PHE A 914 33.59 39.62 -0.42
N LEU A 915 33.11 39.57 0.82
CA LEU A 915 32.49 38.38 1.42
C LEU A 915 31.02 38.18 0.98
N ASN A 916 30.42 39.13 0.26
CA ASN A 916 29.05 39.01 -0.23
C ASN A 916 28.97 38.15 -1.52
N LEU A 917 29.11 36.82 -1.38
CA LEU A 917 29.11 35.89 -2.51
C LEU A 917 27.81 35.97 -3.31
N ASN A 918 27.91 36.30 -4.59
CA ASN A 918 26.78 36.31 -5.52
C ASN A 918 26.84 35.12 -6.49
N ILE A 919 26.19 34.00 -6.11
CA ILE A 919 26.20 32.77 -6.92
C ILE A 919 25.51 32.97 -8.28
N ARG A 920 24.46 33.78 -8.35
CA ARG A 920 23.78 34.08 -9.61
C ARG A 920 24.74 34.73 -10.62
N ALA A 921 25.44 35.78 -10.19
CA ALA A 921 26.42 36.47 -11.04
C ALA A 921 27.61 35.55 -11.40
N MET A 922 27.97 34.63 -10.50
CA MET A 922 28.95 33.59 -10.77
C MET A 922 28.48 32.69 -11.92
N LEU A 923 27.30 32.08 -11.85
CA LEU A 923 26.74 31.22 -12.91
C LEU A 923 26.65 31.95 -14.26
N GLU A 924 26.25 33.22 -14.27
CA GLU A 924 26.23 34.04 -15.49
C GLU A 924 27.63 34.32 -16.05
N SER A 925 28.64 34.52 -15.18
CA SER A 925 30.04 34.70 -15.57
C SER A 925 30.65 33.42 -16.12
N LEU A 926 30.30 32.26 -15.55
CA LEU A 926 30.69 30.93 -16.01
C LEU A 926 30.15 30.62 -17.40
N LYS A 927 28.85 30.84 -17.63
CA LYS A 927 28.24 30.63 -18.95
C LYS A 927 28.96 31.42 -20.06
N LYS A 928 29.59 32.55 -19.72
CA LYS A 928 30.36 33.40 -20.64
C LYS A 928 31.87 33.09 -20.67
N SER A 929 32.39 32.24 -19.80
CA SER A 929 33.84 32.03 -19.67
C SER A 929 34.38 30.98 -20.62
N ASP A 930 33.64 29.90 -20.83
CA ASP A 930 34.05 28.75 -21.64
C ASP A 930 32.81 28.04 -22.21
N GLU A 931 32.94 27.51 -23.43
CA GLU A 931 31.91 26.75 -24.14
C GLU A 931 31.40 25.55 -23.34
N LYS A 932 32.27 24.93 -22.51
CA LYS A 932 31.87 23.78 -21.67
C LYS A 932 30.78 24.13 -20.64
N TYR A 933 30.60 25.39 -20.26
CA TYR A 933 29.59 25.82 -19.28
C TYR A 933 28.32 26.38 -19.92
N LYS A 934 28.21 26.43 -21.25
CA LYS A 934 27.11 27.13 -21.94
C LYS A 934 25.71 26.67 -21.53
N ASN A 935 25.59 25.39 -21.16
CA ASN A 935 24.34 24.72 -20.84
C ASN A 935 24.02 24.70 -19.34
N ILE A 936 24.86 25.26 -18.47
CA ILE A 936 24.63 25.27 -17.01
C ILE A 936 23.35 26.05 -16.62
N ILE A 937 22.90 26.96 -17.50
CA ILE A 937 21.62 27.67 -17.38
C ILE A 937 20.75 27.27 -18.56
N ALA A 938 19.59 26.68 -18.26
CA ALA A 938 18.54 26.36 -19.20
C ALA A 938 17.62 27.57 -19.42
N GLU A 939 17.16 27.76 -20.65
CA GLU A 939 16.16 28.77 -21.01
C GLU A 939 14.91 28.03 -21.47
N ARG A 940 13.80 28.22 -20.74
CA ARG A 940 12.54 27.49 -20.98
C ARG A 940 11.61 28.26 -21.92
N SER A 941 10.53 27.61 -22.35
CA SER A 941 9.55 28.16 -23.29
C SER A 941 8.86 29.45 -22.82
N ASP A 942 8.90 29.74 -21.51
CA ASP A 942 8.41 30.97 -20.89
C ASP A 942 9.42 32.13 -20.97
N GLY A 943 10.61 31.91 -21.55
CA GLY A 943 11.71 32.87 -21.64
C GLY A 943 12.46 33.08 -20.32
N GLN A 944 12.13 32.32 -19.27
CA GLN A 944 12.84 32.39 -17.99
C GLN A 944 14.07 31.48 -17.99
N LYS A 945 15.06 31.89 -17.21
CA LYS A 945 16.32 31.15 -17.01
C LYS A 945 16.21 30.28 -15.77
N TYR A 946 16.57 29.02 -15.89
CA TYR A 946 16.54 28.03 -14.83
C TYR A 946 17.92 27.41 -14.62
N VAL A 947 18.16 26.95 -13.40
CA VAL A 947 19.32 26.13 -13.04
C VAL A 947 18.85 24.95 -12.17
N HIS A 948 19.53 23.82 -12.30
CA HIS A 948 19.28 22.64 -11.49
C HIS A 948 20.08 22.68 -10.19
N GLY A 949 19.49 22.19 -9.08
CA GLY A 949 20.11 22.19 -7.76
C GLY A 949 21.22 21.15 -7.57
N GLY A 950 21.18 20.01 -8.24
CA GLY A 950 22.24 19.00 -8.28
C GLY A 950 22.94 18.63 -6.95
N ILE A 951 24.17 18.13 -7.10
CA ILE A 951 25.09 17.80 -6.01
C ILE A 951 26.24 18.82 -6.05
N ALA A 952 26.51 19.49 -4.93
CA ALA A 952 27.57 20.47 -4.79
C ALA A 952 28.64 20.01 -3.80
N PHE A 953 29.88 19.89 -4.26
CA PHE A 953 31.07 19.69 -3.45
C PHE A 953 31.70 21.05 -3.18
N TYR A 954 31.69 21.47 -1.93
CA TYR A 954 32.03 22.85 -1.55
C TYR A 954 32.86 22.92 -0.28
N GLY A 955 33.58 24.03 -0.11
CA GLY A 955 34.42 24.28 1.06
C GLY A 955 35.75 24.94 0.73
N GLY A 956 36.21 24.98 -0.53
CA GLY A 956 37.41 25.72 -0.93
C GLY A 956 38.77 25.11 -0.52
N GLY A 957 38.81 24.17 0.43
CA GLY A 957 39.94 23.27 0.65
C GLY A 957 39.91 22.01 -0.23
N TYR A 958 40.84 21.08 0.01
CA TYR A 958 40.84 19.79 -0.68
C TYR A 958 39.61 18.98 -0.24
N ASN A 959 38.73 18.69 -1.20
CA ASN A 959 37.55 17.87 -1.00
C ASN A 959 37.78 16.51 -1.67
N TYR A 960 37.99 15.48 -0.85
CA TYR A 960 38.18 14.10 -1.31
C TYR A 960 36.89 13.26 -1.21
N SER A 961 35.74 13.89 -0.95
CA SER A 961 34.48 13.17 -0.92
C SER A 961 34.14 12.63 -2.31
N MET A 962 33.43 11.51 -2.35
CA MET A 962 33.22 10.70 -3.55
C MET A 962 31.73 10.48 -3.79
N VAL A 963 31.37 10.25 -5.05
CA VAL A 963 30.04 9.80 -5.44
C VAL A 963 30.13 8.54 -6.29
N ASP A 964 29.25 7.59 -6.01
CA ASP A 964 29.13 6.35 -6.74
C ASP A 964 27.81 6.32 -7.53
N PHE A 965 27.92 6.14 -8.84
CA PHE A 965 26.79 6.01 -9.78
C PHE A 965 26.71 4.61 -10.40
N SER A 966 27.45 3.62 -9.90
CA SER A 966 27.54 2.28 -10.50
C SER A 966 26.18 1.56 -10.58
N GLU A 967 25.29 1.80 -9.62
CA GLU A 967 23.93 1.26 -9.58
C GLU A 967 22.83 2.30 -9.86
N TYR A 968 23.19 3.49 -10.35
CA TYR A 968 22.23 4.56 -10.65
C TYR A 968 21.50 4.31 -11.97
N THR A 969 20.17 4.32 -11.95
CA THR A 969 19.35 3.93 -13.12
C THR A 969 18.60 5.08 -13.80
N PHE A 970 18.61 6.28 -13.20
CA PHE A 970 17.96 7.47 -13.79
C PHE A 970 18.88 8.21 -14.78
N GLU A 971 18.43 9.34 -15.34
CA GLU A 971 19.20 10.11 -16.32
C GLU A 971 20.57 10.55 -15.76
N GLN A 972 21.63 10.37 -16.56
CA GLN A 972 22.99 10.72 -16.16
C GLN A 972 23.19 12.24 -16.08
N MET A 973 23.74 12.71 -14.96
CA MET A 973 24.05 14.12 -14.72
C MET A 973 25.42 14.52 -15.28
N LYS A 974 25.61 15.81 -15.55
CA LYS A 974 26.89 16.35 -16.00
C LYS A 974 27.68 16.95 -14.85
N GLN A 975 29.01 16.87 -14.99
CA GLN A 975 29.94 17.38 -13.99
C GLN A 975 30.56 18.71 -14.43
N TYR A 976 30.64 19.66 -13.50
CA TYR A 976 31.23 20.97 -13.69
C TYR A 976 32.20 21.29 -12.56
N THR A 977 33.40 21.71 -12.93
CA THR A 977 34.42 22.17 -11.99
C THR A 977 34.55 23.69 -12.11
N ILE A 978 34.45 24.41 -11.00
CA ILE A 978 34.27 25.86 -10.96
C ILE A 978 35.23 26.49 -9.95
N ASN A 979 36.05 27.43 -10.40
CA ASN A 979 36.90 28.23 -9.53
C ASN A 979 36.26 29.59 -9.20
N LEU A 980 36.37 30.06 -7.95
CA LEU A 980 35.87 31.39 -7.54
C LEU A 980 36.51 32.54 -8.32
N SER A 981 37.73 32.33 -8.86
CA SER A 981 38.41 33.33 -9.70
C SER A 981 37.67 33.64 -11.01
N VAL A 982 36.63 32.88 -11.39
CA VAL A 982 35.78 33.20 -12.55
C VAL A 982 35.06 34.55 -12.41
N LEU A 983 34.92 35.05 -11.17
CA LEU A 983 34.38 36.39 -10.90
C LEU A 983 35.40 37.52 -11.18
N ASN A 984 36.71 37.21 -11.28
CA ASN A 984 37.77 38.18 -11.54
C ASN A 984 37.95 38.47 -13.05
N ARG A 985 36.90 38.94 -13.71
CA ARG A 985 36.93 39.30 -15.14
C ARG A 985 36.94 40.81 -15.36
N PRO A 986 37.58 41.32 -16.44
CA PRO A 986 37.59 42.75 -16.74
C PRO A 986 36.21 43.35 -17.10
N ASP A 987 35.26 42.52 -17.56
CA ASP A 987 33.90 42.90 -17.94
C ASP A 987 32.87 42.82 -16.79
N ASN A 988 33.29 42.33 -15.61
CA ASN A 988 32.45 42.30 -14.41
C ASN A 988 32.46 43.65 -13.70
N ASP A 989 31.45 43.92 -12.86
CA ASP A 989 31.50 45.08 -11.99
C ASP A 989 32.64 44.98 -10.96
N GLN A 990 33.07 46.12 -10.43
CA GLN A 990 34.20 46.21 -9.53
C GLN A 990 34.02 45.38 -8.25
N SER A 991 32.78 45.20 -7.79
CA SER A 991 32.50 44.39 -6.59
C SER A 991 32.69 42.91 -6.88
N LEU A 992 32.14 42.40 -7.98
CA LEU A 992 32.34 41.00 -8.40
C LEU A 992 33.81 40.71 -8.71
N GLN A 993 34.52 41.64 -9.34
CA GLN A 993 35.96 41.48 -9.58
C GLN A 993 36.74 41.34 -8.26
N GLN A 994 36.42 42.17 -7.26
CA GLN A 994 37.02 42.07 -5.92
C GLN A 994 36.67 40.74 -5.23
N GLN A 995 35.44 40.23 -5.38
CA GLN A 995 35.05 38.92 -4.88
C GLN A 995 35.93 37.81 -5.47
N GLY A 996 36.10 37.78 -6.81
CA GLY A 996 36.93 36.78 -7.47
C GLY A 996 38.42 36.84 -7.14
N GLN A 997 38.91 37.98 -6.67
CA GLN A 997 40.30 38.14 -6.22
C GLN A 997 40.49 37.74 -4.75
N MET A 998 39.55 38.11 -3.88
CA MET A 998 39.71 38.05 -2.43
C MET A 998 39.07 36.82 -1.78
N LEU A 999 37.94 36.31 -2.28
CA LEU A 999 37.30 35.11 -1.72
C LEU A 999 38.21 33.87 -1.70
N PRO A 1000 39.07 33.61 -2.71
CA PRO A 1000 40.02 32.49 -2.65
C PRO A 1000 40.97 32.54 -1.44
N TYR A 1001 41.29 33.73 -0.92
CA TYR A 1001 42.11 33.85 0.28
C TYR A 1001 41.32 33.57 1.57
N ALA A 1002 39.99 33.66 1.55
CA ALA A 1002 39.12 33.35 2.67
C ALA A 1002 38.68 31.88 2.66
N ALA A 1003 38.15 31.41 1.53
CA ALA A 1003 37.61 30.07 1.38
C ALA A 1003 38.68 29.03 1.00
N GLY A 1004 39.60 29.41 0.13
CA GLY A 1004 40.60 28.54 -0.47
C GLY A 1004 40.59 28.64 -2.01
N GLY A 1005 41.71 28.26 -2.63
CA GLY A 1005 41.94 28.39 -4.07
C GLY A 1005 41.43 27.22 -4.91
N GLU A 1006 40.98 26.14 -4.28
CA GLU A 1006 40.56 24.91 -4.96
C GLU A 1006 39.23 25.08 -5.69
N ASP A 1007 39.00 24.19 -6.66
CA ASP A 1007 37.77 24.20 -7.44
C ASP A 1007 36.58 23.61 -6.65
N PHE A 1008 35.39 24.10 -6.95
CA PHE A 1008 34.12 23.52 -6.52
C PHE A 1008 33.65 22.55 -7.60
N ARG A 1009 33.16 21.38 -7.20
CA ARG A 1009 32.64 20.36 -8.12
C ARG A 1009 31.12 20.31 -8.02
N PHE A 1010 30.45 20.32 -9.15
CA PHE A 1010 28.99 20.26 -9.26
C PHE A 1010 28.59 19.11 -10.17
N ILE A 1011 27.54 18.38 -9.80
CA ILE A 1011 26.98 17.29 -10.60
C ILE A 1011 25.49 17.55 -10.73
N MET A 1012 25.02 17.86 -11.94
CA MET A 1012 23.66 18.38 -12.15
C MET A 1012 23.13 18.11 -13.54
N PHE A 1013 21.80 18.18 -13.68
CA PHE A 1013 21.17 18.24 -14.99
C PHE A 1013 21.43 19.62 -15.62
N ASP A 1014 21.73 19.64 -16.91
CA ASP A 1014 21.98 20.87 -17.66
C ASP A 1014 20.89 21.10 -18.72
N ALA A 1015 21.00 22.17 -19.49
CA ALA A 1015 20.05 22.50 -20.56
C ALA A 1015 19.94 21.45 -21.69
N THR A 1016 20.66 20.33 -21.64
CA THR A 1016 20.50 19.22 -22.59
C THR A 1016 19.75 18.03 -22.00
N SER A 1017 19.42 18.11 -20.71
CA SER A 1017 18.66 17.08 -19.99
C SER A 1017 17.28 16.86 -20.62
N ALA A 1018 16.89 15.60 -20.79
CA ALA A 1018 15.52 15.26 -21.16
C ALA A 1018 14.58 15.53 -19.97
N TYR A 1019 15.08 15.33 -18.76
CA TYR A 1019 14.44 15.69 -17.51
C TYR A 1019 14.48 17.21 -17.28
N GLY A 1020 13.34 17.88 -17.42
CA GLY A 1020 13.15 19.29 -17.05
C GLY A 1020 13.31 20.35 -18.15
N ASN A 1021 13.56 19.98 -19.41
CA ASN A 1021 13.65 20.92 -20.54
C ASN A 1021 12.44 20.89 -21.51
N GLY A 1022 11.48 20.00 -21.24
CA GLY A 1022 10.12 20.03 -21.78
C GLY A 1022 9.15 20.02 -20.61
N GLY A 1023 8.08 20.83 -20.68
CA GLY A 1023 7.05 20.86 -19.65
C GLY A 1023 6.57 19.45 -19.29
N ALA A 1024 6.19 19.27 -18.03
CA ALA A 1024 5.48 18.09 -17.56
C ALA A 1024 4.41 17.68 -18.59
N GLY A 1025 4.58 16.51 -19.21
CA GLY A 1025 3.67 15.97 -20.21
C GLY A 1025 4.35 15.50 -21.50
N GLN A 1026 5.20 14.47 -21.42
CA GLN A 1026 5.30 13.38 -22.41
C GLN A 1026 5.95 12.15 -21.76
N ASN A 1027 5.14 11.36 -21.04
CA ASN A 1027 4.97 9.91 -21.19
C ASN A 1027 4.04 9.39 -20.09
#